data_AF-A0A9D2AYH1-F1
#
_entry.id   AF-A0A9D2AYH1-F1
#
_cell.length_a   1.000
_cell.length_b   1.000
_cell.length_c   1.000
_cell.angle_alpha   90.00
_cell.angle_beta   90.00
_cell.angle_gamma   90.00
#
_symmetry.space_group_name_H-M   'P 1'
#
loop_
_entity.id
_entity.type
_entity.pdbx_description
1 polymer ?
#
loop_
_entity_poly.entity_id
_entity_poly.type
_entity_poly.pdbx_seq_one_letter_code
_entity_poly.pdbx_strand_id
1 'polypeptide(L)'
;MQSENLLYGDKNVAVRIGKVFLLFLGICAVISCQNAGPVNVIEDNDYDSLSFNPFVETDFPYITTSLDLREIGEAFPLENYAPRVLAINLSKEDTYMAFDTDLLRWVVGWTGDFVAMTNMSQISYSDSFNKSNQISTILGRPQFANGIYPGGSLHKPDFEDPRVVPDENTYTWGPIDPSLGKWKGQYVYEQDVILNYEISGVDVLEWPGVWEAEKESLFLRRVAVDAHKDPLFINVAEVGDVQEIKSQQSILTVTHNSDSVTAVFAYDNQSKELIDLQHYSDRYVTLALAPSEKKSQVSILLWKGTQREFDAIQAEATNQDFSFEFPNYKKGGENLWDEKIYTKAKLADDTAAYVLDEIVLPMPNPWKRNVRVGDIAFFKNGDAAAVTFEGDVWIIKNLNRSLSKVEWTRFASGLYEPMSVEIVDDEIYVFGKDGIVKLHDLNRDGMADYYENFSNIMEQSMESREWAGDMVADPNGGFFIAKGSTLNLGPKFAPFVMTGFREGNRHSGTILQVSADGQQVDYYATGLRIPYIGVNPENSQVYASDQQGNFVPSTPVYKVEKGDYFGVPASSHSKVEPEVTPPLVWIPHNVDRSGISQVWVGSKNKKMGPLSGSLLHVSFGRPGLFRVLEDTGSAIPQGAVQFINQEYPAPTLQATEHPKDGQIYIAGFNIWGSNSKGISALTRLRYTGVMDYQVQSFEAGQGGIVLRFNEVIEDVNELDLKRWDYLRTEEYGSGHYKLDGSPGQEELVVLDYKLSKDKKSVLLVVNNMEKAMQYELNYRMTFRDGKSIKDGFYFTVHNVGSLVLNKEFGAIDFQAIYQNSAAKAEGAKESEISAERGEALFKQLGCNGCHAIDGGTAGMYGPSLDKMYGSEREFTDGTKAIADDEYIKESVLEPLKKIVKGYNPEMPSYVGILDDNDIASITLYLKGLNQ
;
A
#
# COMPACT_ATOMS: atom_id res chain seq x y z
N MET A 1 -21.17 71.80 -4.44
CA MET A 1 -22.59 72.13 -4.22
C MET A 1 -23.34 71.90 -5.52
N GLN A 2 -24.30 70.95 -5.48
CA GLN A 2 -25.52 70.82 -6.30
C GLN A 2 -25.37 70.63 -7.83
N SER A 3 -25.67 69.44 -8.39
CA SER A 3 -27.01 68.88 -8.78
C SER A 3 -27.60 69.59 -10.01
N GLU A 4 -28.29 69.02 -11.00
CA GLU A 4 -28.82 67.69 -11.34
C GLU A 4 -29.45 67.82 -12.75
N ASN A 5 -29.53 66.73 -13.53
CA ASN A 5 -30.63 66.31 -14.45
C ASN A 5 -31.05 67.19 -15.66
N LEU A 6 -31.56 66.72 -16.83
CA LEU A 6 -31.82 65.42 -17.49
C LEU A 6 -32.24 65.71 -18.97
N LEU A 7 -31.84 64.82 -19.89
CA LEU A 7 -32.59 64.23 -21.03
C LEU A 7 -32.96 65.02 -22.31
N TYR A 8 -32.45 64.57 -23.48
CA TYR A 8 -33.12 63.69 -24.49
C TYR A 8 -32.33 63.72 -25.84
N GLY A 9 -32.12 62.56 -26.48
CA GLY A 9 -31.47 62.51 -27.79
C GLY A 9 -31.32 61.12 -28.45
N ASP A 10 -32.41 60.68 -29.07
CA ASP A 10 -32.53 59.93 -30.33
C ASP A 10 -32.01 58.48 -30.53
N LYS A 11 -32.91 57.64 -31.08
CA LYS A 11 -32.94 56.16 -31.02
C LYS A 11 -32.49 55.42 -32.29
N ASN A 12 -31.76 56.05 -33.23
CA ASN A 12 -31.49 55.44 -34.54
C ASN A 12 -30.03 55.10 -34.87
N VAL A 13 -29.09 55.23 -33.92
CA VAL A 13 -27.68 54.82 -34.13
C VAL A 13 -27.37 53.42 -33.56
N ALA A 14 -28.15 52.93 -32.58
CA ALA A 14 -27.87 51.67 -31.89
C ALA A 14 -28.11 50.40 -32.75
N VAL A 15 -28.93 50.47 -33.80
CA VAL A 15 -29.33 49.26 -34.58
C VAL A 15 -28.29 48.87 -35.64
N ARG A 16 -27.41 49.80 -36.07
CA ARG A 16 -26.35 49.49 -37.05
C ARG A 16 -25.04 49.04 -36.41
N ILE A 17 -24.73 49.45 -35.18
CA ILE A 17 -23.54 48.99 -34.45
C ILE A 17 -23.80 47.62 -33.80
N GLY A 18 -25.02 47.33 -33.35
CA GLY A 18 -25.38 46.02 -32.79
C GLY A 18 -25.29 44.86 -33.79
N LYS A 19 -25.58 45.07 -35.08
CA LYS A 19 -25.50 44.02 -36.10
C LYS A 19 -24.09 43.66 -36.57
N VAL A 20 -23.12 44.58 -36.45
CA VAL A 20 -21.71 44.30 -36.77
C VAL A 20 -21.00 43.62 -35.59
N PHE A 21 -21.37 43.97 -34.35
CA PHE A 21 -20.84 43.32 -33.14
C PHE A 21 -21.38 41.90 -32.93
N LEU A 22 -22.66 41.64 -33.26
CA LEU A 22 -23.24 40.28 -33.22
C LEU A 22 -22.71 39.37 -34.35
N LEU A 23 -22.30 39.93 -35.50
CA LEU A 23 -21.63 39.13 -36.54
C LEU A 23 -20.18 38.79 -36.16
N PHE A 24 -19.45 39.68 -35.48
CA PHE A 24 -18.10 39.41 -35.00
C PHE A 24 -18.09 38.42 -33.82
N LEU A 25 -19.03 38.51 -32.88
CA LEU A 25 -19.20 37.50 -31.82
C LEU A 25 -19.70 36.16 -32.37
N GLY A 26 -20.55 36.16 -33.39
CA GLY A 26 -21.00 34.95 -34.08
C GLY A 26 -19.90 34.27 -34.90
N ILE A 27 -18.98 35.03 -35.49
CA ILE A 27 -17.85 34.48 -36.27
C ILE A 27 -16.69 34.06 -35.35
N CYS A 28 -16.43 34.76 -34.24
CA CYS A 28 -15.47 34.29 -33.23
C CYS A 28 -15.96 33.03 -32.47
N ALA A 29 -17.26 32.91 -32.20
CA ALA A 29 -17.84 31.70 -31.59
C ALA A 29 -17.91 30.51 -32.56
N VAL A 30 -17.97 30.74 -33.87
CA VAL A 30 -17.96 29.66 -34.88
C VAL A 30 -16.52 29.26 -35.27
N ILE A 31 -15.54 30.16 -35.15
CA ILE A 31 -14.12 29.84 -35.40
C ILE A 31 -13.43 29.23 -34.17
N SER A 32 -13.90 29.46 -32.93
CA SER A 32 -13.35 28.79 -31.74
C SER A 32 -13.97 27.41 -31.44
N CYS A 33 -15.00 27.00 -32.17
CA CYS A 33 -15.68 25.71 -31.98
C CYS A 33 -15.43 24.68 -33.09
N GLN A 34 -14.46 24.91 -33.99
CA GLN A 34 -14.19 23.99 -35.11
C GLN A 34 -12.78 23.37 -35.13
N ASN A 35 -11.97 23.56 -34.08
CA ASN A 35 -10.61 22.97 -33.99
C ASN A 35 -10.40 21.97 -32.84
N ALA A 36 -11.45 21.51 -32.16
CA ALA A 36 -11.33 20.26 -31.42
C ALA A 36 -11.58 19.13 -32.42
N GLY A 37 -10.51 18.48 -32.87
CA GLY A 37 -10.64 17.16 -33.52
C GLY A 37 -11.43 16.20 -32.61
N PRO A 38 -11.87 15.03 -33.10
CA PRO A 38 -12.53 14.05 -32.25
C PRO A 38 -11.66 13.78 -31.02
N VAL A 39 -12.21 14.02 -29.82
CA VAL A 39 -11.55 13.67 -28.56
C VAL A 39 -11.45 12.15 -28.55
N ASN A 40 -10.22 11.62 -28.64
CA ASN A 40 -10.00 10.19 -28.53
C ASN A 40 -10.43 9.74 -27.12
N VAL A 41 -11.36 8.80 -27.07
CA VAL A 41 -11.81 8.15 -25.84
C VAL A 41 -11.28 6.73 -25.87
N ILE A 42 -10.53 6.35 -24.83
CA ILE A 42 -9.98 5.00 -24.67
C ILE A 42 -11.13 4.08 -24.22
N GLU A 43 -11.39 3.02 -24.99
CA GLU A 43 -12.48 2.07 -24.71
C GLU A 43 -11.97 0.69 -24.23
N ASP A 44 -10.66 0.45 -24.29
CA ASP A 44 -10.04 -0.79 -23.83
C ASP A 44 -8.55 -0.58 -23.50
N ASN A 45 -7.99 -1.44 -22.64
CA ASN A 45 -6.57 -1.48 -22.32
C ASN A 45 -5.99 -2.85 -22.72
N ASP A 46 -5.16 -2.91 -23.76
CA ASP A 46 -4.34 -4.09 -24.06
C ASP A 46 -2.95 -3.89 -23.43
N TYR A 47 -2.80 -4.34 -22.19
CA TYR A 47 -1.60 -4.11 -21.38
C TYR A 47 -0.32 -4.67 -22.04
N ASP A 48 -0.40 -5.83 -22.69
CA ASP A 48 0.74 -6.49 -23.34
C ASP A 48 1.26 -5.71 -24.57
N SER A 49 0.42 -4.85 -25.15
CA SER A 49 0.79 -3.97 -26.27
C SER A 49 1.44 -2.65 -25.84
N LEU A 50 1.41 -2.33 -24.55
CA LEU A 50 1.91 -1.06 -24.03
C LEU A 50 3.43 -1.05 -23.92
N SER A 51 4.00 0.14 -24.12
CA SER A 51 5.41 0.41 -23.81
C SER A 51 5.46 1.58 -22.83
N PHE A 52 6.19 1.40 -21.73
CA PHE A 52 6.33 2.41 -20.70
C PHE A 52 7.67 3.13 -20.81
N ASN A 53 7.71 4.41 -20.42
CA ASN A 53 8.96 5.15 -20.20
C ASN A 53 9.67 4.63 -18.94
N PRO A 54 10.95 4.95 -18.69
CA PRO A 54 11.61 4.59 -17.43
C PRO A 54 10.80 4.98 -16.18
N PHE A 55 11.00 4.26 -15.07
CA PHE A 55 10.32 4.53 -13.80
C PHE A 55 10.58 5.96 -13.31
N VAL A 56 11.83 6.40 -13.42
CA VAL A 56 12.24 7.77 -13.10
C VAL A 56 11.88 8.68 -14.25
N GLU A 57 11.16 9.74 -13.91
CA GLU A 57 10.75 10.75 -14.87
C GLU A 57 11.83 11.81 -15.02
N THR A 58 12.14 12.14 -16.25
CA THR A 58 13.15 13.16 -16.55
C THR A 58 12.63 14.59 -16.36
N ASP A 59 11.32 14.75 -16.30
CA ASP A 59 10.59 16.01 -16.19
C ASP A 59 9.99 16.26 -14.80
N PHE A 60 10.14 15.32 -13.86
CA PHE A 60 9.76 15.50 -12.46
C PHE A 60 11.03 15.50 -11.57
N PRO A 61 11.15 16.41 -10.59
CA PRO A 61 12.48 16.74 -10.04
C PRO A 61 13.00 15.79 -8.95
N TYR A 62 12.19 14.85 -8.45
CA TYR A 62 12.66 13.87 -7.46
C TYR A 62 11.85 12.57 -7.49
N ILE A 63 12.43 11.53 -6.89
CA ILE A 63 11.65 10.38 -6.38
C ILE A 63 11.94 10.19 -4.90
N THR A 64 11.00 9.60 -4.17
CA THR A 64 11.23 9.17 -2.79
C THR A 64 11.59 7.68 -2.76
N THR A 65 12.65 7.33 -2.04
CA THR A 65 13.17 5.95 -1.97
C THR A 65 13.98 5.71 -0.70
N SER A 66 14.44 4.47 -0.49
CA SER A 66 15.54 4.12 0.42
C SER A 66 16.89 4.17 -0.32
N LEU A 67 17.99 4.42 0.39
CA LEU A 67 19.36 4.28 -0.13
C LEU A 67 20.30 3.52 0.83
N ASP A 68 20.93 2.47 0.33
CA ASP A 68 22.07 1.80 0.96
C ASP A 68 23.38 2.41 0.44
N LEU A 69 24.17 2.98 1.35
CA LEU A 69 25.38 3.72 1.04
C LEU A 69 26.62 3.14 1.75
N ARG A 70 26.53 1.91 2.27
CA ARG A 70 27.62 1.28 3.01
C ARG A 70 28.83 0.95 2.13
N GLU A 71 28.63 0.82 0.82
CA GLU A 71 29.64 0.41 -0.16
C GLU A 71 30.01 1.51 -1.18
N ILE A 72 29.87 2.80 -0.83
CA ILE A 72 30.20 3.91 -1.75
C ILE A 72 31.68 4.36 -1.74
N GLY A 73 32.53 3.68 -0.96
CA GLY A 73 33.98 3.87 -0.92
C GLY A 73 34.53 4.29 0.44
N GLU A 74 35.77 3.90 0.74
CA GLU A 74 36.42 4.07 2.05
C GLU A 74 36.65 5.53 2.46
N ALA A 75 36.62 6.46 1.51
CA ALA A 75 36.77 7.90 1.76
C ALA A 75 35.46 8.59 2.22
N PHE A 76 34.37 7.83 2.34
CA PHE A 76 33.05 8.27 2.76
C PHE A 76 32.61 7.52 4.04
N PRO A 77 31.55 7.98 4.72
CA PRO A 77 31.12 7.38 5.98
C PRO A 77 30.79 5.89 5.84
N LEU A 78 31.48 5.06 6.62
CA LEU A 78 31.21 3.62 6.71
C LEU A 78 29.87 3.41 7.45
N GLU A 79 29.12 2.34 7.10
CA GLU A 79 27.81 2.01 7.68
C GLU A 79 26.67 3.01 7.38
N ASN A 80 26.78 3.84 6.35
CA ASN A 80 25.75 4.84 6.02
C ASN A 80 24.56 4.24 5.26
N TYR A 81 23.35 4.61 5.65
CA TYR A 81 22.09 4.26 4.98
C TYR A 81 21.02 5.30 5.30
N ALA A 82 19.95 5.33 4.51
CA ALA A 82 18.82 6.22 4.74
C ALA A 82 17.50 5.56 4.27
N PRO A 83 16.53 5.30 5.18
CA PRO A 83 15.26 4.67 4.84
C PRO A 83 14.31 5.56 4.03
N ARG A 84 14.34 6.87 4.26
CA ARG A 84 13.48 7.84 3.57
C ARG A 84 14.29 9.00 3.02
N VAL A 85 14.56 8.94 1.73
CA VAL A 85 15.26 10.01 1.02
C VAL A 85 14.45 10.56 -0.14
N LEU A 86 14.55 11.88 -0.33
CA LEU A 86 14.25 12.53 -1.60
C LEU A 86 15.51 12.45 -2.45
N ALA A 87 15.51 11.61 -3.49
CA ALA A 87 16.58 11.58 -4.50
C ALA A 87 16.25 12.60 -5.60
N ILE A 88 16.95 13.73 -5.59
CA ILE A 88 16.65 14.93 -6.36
C ILE A 88 17.57 15.01 -7.57
N ASN A 89 16.97 15.29 -8.72
CA ASN A 89 17.66 15.64 -9.95
C ASN A 89 17.93 17.15 -9.99
N LEU A 90 19.19 17.56 -9.99
CA LEU A 90 19.57 18.98 -9.87
C LEU A 90 19.79 19.67 -11.21
N SER A 91 20.04 18.92 -12.28
CA SER A 91 20.27 19.45 -13.62
C SER A 91 20.08 18.37 -14.68
N LYS A 92 20.01 18.73 -15.96
CA LYS A 92 20.02 17.76 -17.07
C LYS A 92 21.39 17.09 -17.29
N GLU A 93 22.41 17.41 -16.48
CA GLU A 93 23.79 16.94 -16.63
C GLU A 93 24.17 15.94 -15.53
N ASP A 94 23.34 14.92 -15.34
CA ASP A 94 23.72 13.73 -14.56
C ASP A 94 24.20 14.02 -13.13
N THR A 95 23.63 15.04 -12.47
CA THR A 95 24.04 15.48 -11.13
C THR A 95 22.86 15.45 -10.15
N TYR A 96 23.08 14.80 -9.01
CA TYR A 96 22.00 14.45 -8.08
C TYR A 96 22.40 14.64 -6.62
N MET A 97 21.41 14.91 -5.78
CA MET A 97 21.57 14.93 -4.32
C MET A 97 20.43 14.19 -3.66
N ALA A 98 20.72 13.52 -2.54
CA ALA A 98 19.71 12.84 -1.73
C ALA A 98 19.56 13.51 -0.36
N PHE A 99 18.34 13.87 0.00
CA PHE A 99 18.00 14.44 1.30
C PHE A 99 17.26 13.42 2.17
N ASP A 100 17.84 13.07 3.31
CA ASP A 100 17.27 12.19 4.33
C ASP A 100 16.30 13.01 5.20
N THR A 101 15.02 12.68 5.09
CA THR A 101 13.92 13.40 5.77
C THR A 101 13.82 13.07 7.25
N ASP A 102 14.47 12.00 7.72
CA ASP A 102 14.43 11.55 9.10
C ASP A 102 15.50 12.25 9.95
N LEU A 103 16.70 12.40 9.40
CA LEU A 103 17.82 13.12 10.04
C LEU A 103 17.97 14.57 9.55
N LEU A 104 17.14 15.01 8.60
CA LEU A 104 17.18 16.35 8.00
C LEU A 104 18.54 16.71 7.42
N ARG A 105 19.17 15.77 6.71
CA ARG A 105 20.55 15.85 6.23
C ARG A 105 20.65 15.56 4.74
N TRP A 106 21.64 16.17 4.08
CA TRP A 106 22.08 15.70 2.76
C TRP A 106 22.93 14.45 2.91
N VAL A 107 22.37 13.29 2.57
CA VAL A 107 23.05 12.01 2.80
C VAL A 107 24.18 11.77 1.80
N VAL A 108 23.98 12.14 0.52
CA VAL A 108 24.99 12.03 -0.54
C VAL A 108 24.69 12.99 -1.69
N GLY A 109 25.74 13.52 -2.33
CA GLY A 109 25.67 14.14 -3.65
C GLY A 109 26.62 13.43 -4.61
N TRP A 110 26.17 13.17 -5.85
CA TRP A 110 26.90 12.37 -6.82
C TRP A 110 26.66 12.81 -8.27
N THR A 111 27.54 12.35 -9.15
CA THR A 111 27.53 12.63 -10.60
C THR A 111 27.55 11.33 -11.40
N GLY A 112 26.92 11.26 -12.57
CA GLY A 112 26.90 10.10 -13.46
C GLY A 112 25.52 9.43 -13.51
N ASP A 113 25.46 8.11 -13.35
CA ASP A 113 24.15 7.43 -13.33
C ASP A 113 23.40 7.75 -12.01
N PHE A 114 22.06 7.71 -12.07
CA PHE A 114 21.19 8.05 -10.93
C PHE A 114 21.24 6.98 -9.82
N VAL A 115 20.09 6.40 -9.44
CA VAL A 115 20.00 5.33 -8.43
C VAL A 115 19.55 4.03 -9.07
N ALA A 116 19.93 2.91 -8.46
CA ALA A 116 19.51 1.58 -8.92
C ALA A 116 17.99 1.40 -8.75
N MET A 117 17.29 1.08 -9.84
CA MET A 117 15.84 0.79 -9.87
C MET A 117 15.56 -0.65 -9.45
N THR A 118 15.81 -0.95 -8.18
CA THR A 118 15.84 -2.33 -7.65
C THR A 118 14.77 -2.60 -6.60
N ASN A 119 14.09 -1.56 -6.12
CA ASN A 119 12.91 -1.74 -5.26
C ASN A 119 11.76 -2.36 -6.07
N MET A 120 10.80 -2.95 -5.38
CA MET A 120 9.76 -3.76 -5.99
C MET A 120 8.87 -2.96 -6.95
N SER A 121 8.40 -1.77 -6.57
CA SER A 121 7.66 -0.87 -7.48
C SER A 121 8.47 -0.52 -8.74
N GLN A 122 9.74 -0.17 -8.54
CA GLN A 122 10.66 0.29 -9.59
C GLN A 122 10.95 -0.80 -10.63
N ILE A 123 11.26 -2.02 -10.20
CA ILE A 123 11.59 -3.11 -11.12
C ILE A 123 10.32 -3.71 -11.76
N SER A 124 9.24 -3.85 -10.98
CA SER A 124 7.99 -4.44 -11.48
C SER A 124 7.24 -3.53 -12.46
N TYR A 125 7.71 -2.29 -12.58
CA TYR A 125 7.23 -1.31 -13.54
C TYR A 125 7.42 -1.77 -14.99
N SER A 126 8.61 -2.27 -15.34
CA SER A 126 8.94 -2.75 -16.69
C SER A 126 8.81 -4.26 -16.85
N ASP A 127 9.05 -5.00 -15.78
CA ASP A 127 8.97 -6.46 -15.75
C ASP A 127 7.94 -6.84 -14.69
N SER A 128 6.66 -6.78 -15.09
CA SER A 128 5.56 -7.18 -14.21
C SER A 128 5.86 -8.55 -13.64
N PHE A 129 5.65 -8.72 -12.33
CA PHE A 129 6.04 -9.94 -11.62
C PHE A 129 7.56 -10.17 -11.46
N ASN A 130 8.39 -9.12 -11.37
CA ASN A 130 9.76 -9.20 -10.85
C ASN A 130 9.93 -8.58 -9.46
N LYS A 131 10.33 -9.36 -8.44
CA LYS A 131 10.47 -8.85 -7.05
C LYS A 131 11.73 -7.99 -6.88
N SER A 132 12.81 -8.33 -7.58
CA SER A 132 14.22 -7.93 -7.44
C SER A 132 14.82 -7.83 -6.02
N ASN A 133 14.03 -7.82 -4.95
CA ASN A 133 14.38 -7.97 -3.53
C ASN A 133 15.74 -7.36 -3.13
N GLN A 134 16.02 -6.17 -3.65
CA GLN A 134 17.25 -5.43 -3.42
C GLN A 134 16.89 -4.03 -2.94
N ILE A 135 17.86 -3.39 -2.29
CA ILE A 135 17.76 -2.01 -1.84
C ILE A 135 18.49 -1.14 -2.85
N SER A 136 17.93 0.01 -3.17
CA SER A 136 18.56 0.98 -4.07
C SER A 136 19.89 1.48 -3.50
N THR A 137 20.89 1.63 -4.37
CA THR A 137 22.14 2.34 -4.10
C THR A 137 22.37 3.38 -5.21
N ILE A 138 23.35 4.26 -5.05
CA ILE A 138 23.76 5.18 -6.13
C ILE A 138 24.55 4.41 -7.20
N LEU A 139 24.39 4.79 -8.46
CA LEU A 139 25.15 4.19 -9.57
C LEU A 139 26.32 5.07 -10.02
N GLY A 140 26.20 6.39 -9.81
CA GLY A 140 27.25 7.35 -10.14
C GLY A 140 28.34 7.46 -9.07
N ARG A 141 29.24 8.42 -9.30
CA ARG A 141 30.39 8.70 -8.45
C ARG A 141 30.01 9.65 -7.31
N PRO A 142 30.11 9.24 -6.04
CA PRO A 142 29.88 10.13 -4.91
C PRO A 142 30.93 11.24 -4.87
N GLN A 143 30.47 12.45 -4.55
CA GLN A 143 31.28 13.66 -4.47
C GLN A 143 31.39 14.14 -3.01
N PHE A 144 30.30 14.05 -2.26
CA PHE A 144 30.29 14.22 -0.81
C PHE A 144 29.22 13.31 -0.18
N ALA A 145 29.35 13.01 1.11
CA ALA A 145 28.35 12.32 1.89
C ALA A 145 28.41 12.80 3.35
N ASN A 146 27.33 12.56 4.09
CA ASN A 146 27.31 12.72 5.56
C ASN A 146 26.93 11.38 6.19
N GLY A 147 27.45 11.10 7.39
CA GLY A 147 27.14 9.92 8.19
C GLY A 147 25.84 10.07 8.97
N ILE A 148 25.48 9.05 9.75
CA ILE A 148 24.18 8.94 10.43
C ILE A 148 24.16 9.87 11.66
N TYR A 149 23.81 11.14 11.43
CA TYR A 149 23.62 12.17 12.45
C TYR A 149 22.78 13.33 11.86
N PRO A 150 22.20 14.22 12.68
CA PRO A 150 21.37 15.31 12.20
C PRO A 150 22.09 16.24 11.22
N GLY A 151 21.37 16.75 10.22
CA GLY A 151 21.94 17.70 9.25
C GLY A 151 22.22 19.09 9.81
N GLY A 152 21.68 19.40 10.98
CA GLY A 152 22.03 20.61 11.71
C GLY A 152 21.61 20.57 13.18
N SER A 153 22.11 21.53 13.95
CA SER A 153 21.96 21.59 15.41
C SER A 153 22.11 23.03 15.92
N LEU A 154 21.59 23.28 17.13
CA LEU A 154 21.71 24.56 17.82
C LEU A 154 22.80 24.48 18.92
N HIS A 155 23.42 25.62 19.24
CA HIS A 155 24.46 25.83 20.26
C HIS A 155 25.84 25.22 19.97
N LYS A 156 25.89 23.99 19.47
CA LYS A 156 27.13 23.29 19.07
C LYS A 156 26.81 22.30 17.94
N PRO A 157 27.80 21.93 17.09
CA PRO A 157 27.59 20.84 16.15
C PRO A 157 27.35 19.51 16.87
N ASP A 158 26.60 18.63 16.21
CA ASP A 158 26.32 17.26 16.64
C ASP A 158 26.60 16.29 15.48
N PHE A 159 27.24 15.17 15.82
CA PHE A 159 27.70 14.14 14.88
C PHE A 159 27.34 12.73 15.38
N GLU A 160 26.46 12.63 16.37
CA GLU A 160 25.93 11.37 16.88
C GLU A 160 24.49 11.17 16.40
N ASP A 161 24.05 9.92 16.21
CA ASP A 161 22.65 9.62 15.94
C ASP A 161 21.83 9.78 17.23
N PRO A 162 20.92 10.78 17.33
CA PRO A 162 20.14 10.99 18.55
C PRO A 162 18.96 10.01 18.67
N ARG A 163 18.69 9.21 17.65
CA ARG A 163 17.55 8.29 17.65
C ARG A 163 17.82 7.11 18.58
N VAL A 164 16.79 6.73 19.31
CA VAL A 164 16.90 5.66 20.31
C VAL A 164 16.96 4.31 19.61
N VAL A 165 18.02 3.57 19.89
CA VAL A 165 18.22 2.19 19.47
C VAL A 165 17.56 1.28 20.54
N PRO A 166 16.55 0.45 20.21
CA PRO A 166 15.87 -0.40 21.21
C PRO A 166 16.80 -1.41 21.90
N ASP A 167 17.80 -1.94 21.18
CA ASP A 167 18.79 -2.91 21.67
C ASP A 167 20.18 -2.69 21.02
N GLU A 168 21.27 -3.02 21.72
CA GLU A 168 22.69 -2.64 21.42
C GLU A 168 23.24 -3.00 20.01
N ASN A 169 22.48 -3.63 19.10
CA ASN A 169 22.91 -4.06 17.76
C ASN A 169 21.91 -3.72 16.62
N THR A 170 21.03 -2.74 16.79
CA THR A 170 19.92 -2.51 15.85
C THR A 170 20.11 -1.27 14.96
N TYR A 171 19.58 -1.34 13.74
CA TYR A 171 19.47 -0.20 12.83
C TYR A 171 18.43 0.81 13.36
N THR A 172 18.65 2.10 13.12
CA THR A 172 17.73 3.17 13.53
C THR A 172 16.81 3.55 12.37
N TRP A 173 15.52 3.63 12.69
CA TRP A 173 14.45 3.88 11.73
C TRP A 173 13.65 5.11 12.14
N GLY A 174 13.18 5.89 11.17
CA GLY A 174 12.31 7.04 11.44
C GLY A 174 13.03 8.30 11.91
N PRO A 175 12.24 9.36 12.23
CA PRO A 175 12.74 10.71 12.35
C PRO A 175 13.40 10.95 13.71
N ILE A 176 14.26 11.98 13.77
CA ILE A 176 14.75 12.53 15.03
C ILE A 176 13.60 13.07 15.89
N ASP A 177 13.87 13.23 17.19
CA ASP A 177 12.91 13.85 18.11
C ASP A 177 12.49 15.25 17.61
N PRO A 178 11.19 15.59 17.60
CA PRO A 178 10.70 16.88 17.12
C PRO A 178 11.32 18.11 17.81
N SER A 179 11.86 17.96 19.03
CA SER A 179 12.58 19.04 19.71
C SER A 179 13.95 19.33 19.10
N LEU A 180 14.55 18.37 18.38
CA LEU A 180 15.82 18.53 17.67
C LEU A 180 15.60 19.03 16.24
N GLY A 181 14.53 18.58 15.58
CA GLY A 181 14.14 19.07 14.27
C GLY A 181 12.90 18.35 13.72
N LYS A 182 12.31 18.94 12.68
CA LYS A 182 11.08 18.40 12.05
C LYS A 182 11.09 18.59 10.53
N TRP A 183 10.79 17.52 9.79
CA TRP A 183 10.48 17.60 8.37
C TRP A 183 9.11 18.25 8.16
N LYS A 184 9.00 19.29 7.32
CA LYS A 184 7.73 19.98 7.03
C LYS A 184 7.22 19.69 5.62
N GLY A 185 8.06 19.17 4.73
CA GLY A 185 7.69 18.83 3.36
C GLY A 185 8.52 19.58 2.33
N GLN A 186 8.09 19.48 1.07
CA GLN A 186 8.82 20.01 -0.07
C GLN A 186 7.87 20.69 -1.05
N TYR A 187 8.35 21.77 -1.66
CA TYR A 187 7.67 22.41 -2.78
C TYR A 187 8.27 21.92 -4.10
N VAL A 188 7.41 21.71 -5.08
CA VAL A 188 7.77 21.59 -6.49
C VAL A 188 7.46 22.93 -7.13
N TYR A 189 8.46 23.54 -7.75
CA TYR A 189 8.31 24.80 -8.46
C TYR A 189 9.08 24.72 -9.77
N GLU A 190 8.37 24.70 -10.89
CA GLU A 190 8.93 24.32 -12.20
C GLU A 190 9.57 22.92 -12.12
N GLN A 191 10.88 22.81 -12.38
CA GLN A 191 11.67 21.58 -12.24
C GLN A 191 12.60 21.61 -11.02
N ASP A 192 12.33 22.48 -10.05
CA ASP A 192 13.11 22.60 -8.81
C ASP A 192 12.34 22.03 -7.62
N VAL A 193 13.11 21.60 -6.61
CA VAL A 193 12.60 21.24 -5.27
C VAL A 193 13.05 22.28 -4.27
N ILE A 194 12.16 22.71 -3.37
CA ILE A 194 12.51 23.53 -2.22
C ILE A 194 12.10 22.80 -0.95
N LEU A 195 13.10 22.45 -0.15
CA LEU A 195 12.93 21.73 1.09
C LEU A 195 12.48 22.67 2.20
N ASN A 196 11.58 22.21 3.06
CA ASN A 196 11.10 22.93 4.23
C ASN A 196 11.22 22.04 5.46
N TYR A 197 12.01 22.47 6.44
CA TYR A 197 12.24 21.74 7.67
C TYR A 197 12.61 22.68 8.80
N GLU A 198 12.73 22.13 10.01
CA GLU A 198 13.05 22.87 11.21
C GLU A 198 14.27 22.25 11.90
N ILE A 199 15.17 23.09 12.41
CA ILE A 199 16.26 22.71 13.31
C ILE A 199 15.97 23.36 14.66
N SER A 200 15.61 22.56 15.66
CA SER A 200 15.43 22.99 17.06
C SER A 200 14.53 24.23 17.22
N GLY A 201 13.38 24.27 16.54
CA GLY A 201 12.48 25.44 16.54
C GLY A 201 12.77 26.52 15.50
N VAL A 202 13.87 26.42 14.73
CA VAL A 202 14.25 27.40 13.70
C VAL A 202 13.88 26.89 12.32
N ASP A 203 13.02 27.64 11.62
CA ASP A 203 12.61 27.32 10.25
C ASP A 203 13.76 27.46 9.25
N VAL A 204 13.88 26.45 8.39
CA VAL A 204 14.88 26.36 7.32
C VAL A 204 14.21 26.04 5.99
N LEU A 205 14.55 26.84 4.98
CA LEU A 205 14.25 26.56 3.58
C LEU A 205 15.54 26.29 2.84
N GLU A 206 15.55 25.28 2.00
CA GLU A 206 16.75 24.92 1.24
C GLU A 206 16.42 24.59 -0.21
N TRP A 207 17.06 25.31 -1.12
CA TRP A 207 16.93 25.13 -2.57
C TRP A 207 18.26 24.61 -3.14
N PRO A 208 18.38 23.30 -3.37
CA PRO A 208 19.58 22.72 -3.97
C PRO A 208 19.67 23.06 -5.46
N GLY A 209 20.87 22.96 -6.02
CA GLY A 209 21.12 23.14 -7.44
C GLY A 209 22.58 22.88 -7.77
N VAL A 210 22.98 23.32 -8.95
CA VAL A 210 24.36 23.23 -9.44
C VAL A 210 24.85 24.62 -9.84
N TRP A 211 26.12 24.89 -9.58
CA TRP A 211 26.85 26.00 -10.20
C TRP A 211 27.97 25.44 -11.07
N GLU A 212 28.00 25.88 -12.32
CA GLU A 212 29.03 25.48 -13.28
C GLU A 212 30.20 26.45 -13.23
N ALA A 213 31.41 25.91 -13.06
CA ALA A 213 32.67 26.66 -13.12
C ALA A 213 33.63 25.96 -14.09
N GLU A 214 34.05 26.65 -15.16
CA GLU A 214 34.72 26.08 -16.33
C GLU A 214 34.05 24.84 -16.96
N LYS A 215 34.41 23.63 -16.47
CA LYS A 215 33.92 22.29 -16.89
C LYS A 215 33.56 21.40 -15.70
N GLU A 216 33.48 21.99 -14.52
CA GLU A 216 33.23 21.29 -13.27
C GLU A 216 31.89 21.78 -12.68
N SER A 217 31.07 20.83 -12.26
CA SER A 217 29.80 21.08 -11.60
C SER A 217 30.00 21.09 -10.09
N LEU A 218 29.65 22.20 -9.44
CA LEU A 218 29.64 22.33 -7.98
C LEU A 218 28.22 22.18 -7.45
N PHE A 219 28.06 21.39 -6.39
CA PHE A 219 26.79 21.29 -5.70
C PHE A 219 26.52 22.58 -4.94
N LEU A 220 25.39 23.23 -5.24
CA LEU A 220 24.98 24.49 -4.65
C LEU A 220 23.80 24.25 -3.72
N ARG A 221 23.92 24.66 -2.47
CA ARG A 221 22.85 24.68 -1.47
C ARG A 221 22.52 26.13 -1.16
N ARG A 222 21.31 26.57 -1.50
CA ARG A 222 20.81 27.90 -1.16
C ARG A 222 19.91 27.80 0.06
N VAL A 223 20.44 28.20 1.22
CA VAL A 223 19.82 27.98 2.53
C VAL A 223 19.28 29.30 3.09
N ALA A 224 18.03 29.31 3.49
CA ALA A 224 17.40 30.36 4.26
C ALA A 224 17.13 29.87 5.68
N VAL A 225 17.66 30.57 6.68
CA VAL A 225 17.44 30.26 8.09
C VAL A 225 16.73 31.44 8.73
N ASP A 226 15.60 31.19 9.39
CA ASP A 226 14.87 32.23 10.10
C ASP A 226 15.67 32.79 11.30
N ALA A 227 15.19 33.89 11.86
CA ALA A 227 15.86 34.56 12.97
C ALA A 227 16.04 33.60 14.16
N HIS A 228 17.24 33.59 14.75
CA HIS A 228 17.63 32.65 15.80
C HIS A 228 18.58 33.33 16.79
N LYS A 229 18.44 32.98 18.07
CA LYS A 229 19.14 33.64 19.19
C LYS A 229 20.47 32.99 19.56
N ASP A 230 20.64 31.74 19.17
CA ASP A 230 21.78 30.89 19.50
C ASP A 230 22.48 30.46 18.23
N PRO A 231 23.81 30.26 18.24
CA PRO A 231 24.53 29.82 17.05
C PRO A 231 23.94 28.54 16.47
N LEU A 232 23.72 28.51 15.15
CA LEU A 232 23.16 27.37 14.44
C LEU A 232 24.24 26.73 13.56
N PHE A 233 24.29 25.40 13.52
CA PHE A 233 25.29 24.64 12.79
C PHE A 233 24.61 23.80 11.72
N ILE A 234 25.10 23.88 10.48
CA ILE A 234 24.64 23.07 9.34
C ILE A 234 25.79 22.18 8.90
N ASN A 235 25.59 20.87 8.96
CA ASN A 235 26.57 19.90 8.52
C ASN A 235 26.64 19.90 6.98
N VAL A 236 27.87 19.98 6.46
CA VAL A 236 28.14 20.18 5.04
C VAL A 236 28.61 18.87 4.41
N ALA A 237 29.70 18.31 4.93
CA ALA A 237 30.26 17.06 4.45
C ALA A 237 31.06 16.35 5.54
N GLU A 238 31.08 15.02 5.47
CA GLU A 238 32.06 14.18 6.15
C GLU A 238 33.18 13.81 5.19
N VAL A 239 34.41 13.98 5.65
CA VAL A 239 35.63 13.77 4.87
C VAL A 239 36.51 12.70 5.52
N GLY A 240 37.01 11.77 4.71
CA GLY A 240 38.04 10.80 5.08
C GLY A 240 39.41 11.15 4.49
N ASP A 241 40.45 10.38 4.86
CA ASP A 241 41.79 10.46 4.28
C ASP A 241 42.46 11.85 4.34
N VAL A 242 42.16 12.62 5.38
CA VAL A 242 42.61 14.02 5.52
C VAL A 242 44.12 14.12 5.73
N GLN A 243 44.80 14.87 4.87
CA GLN A 243 46.19 15.28 5.04
C GLN A 243 46.32 16.69 5.61
N GLU A 244 45.52 17.61 5.09
CA GLU A 244 45.58 19.03 5.45
C GLU A 244 44.19 19.66 5.33
N ILE A 245 43.83 20.50 6.30
CA ILE A 245 42.66 21.37 6.24
C ILE A 245 43.14 22.82 6.26
N LYS A 246 42.68 23.62 5.31
CA LYS A 246 42.89 25.08 5.29
C LYS A 246 41.55 25.78 5.30
N SER A 247 41.40 26.75 6.20
CA SER A 247 40.25 27.67 6.21
C SER A 247 40.75 29.08 5.92
N GLN A 248 40.17 29.73 4.91
CA GLN A 248 40.46 31.09 4.51
C GLN A 248 39.15 31.83 4.22
N GLN A 249 38.71 32.67 5.15
CA GLN A 249 37.48 33.46 5.03
C GLN A 249 36.25 32.59 4.72
N SER A 250 35.73 32.66 3.48
CA SER A 250 34.55 31.98 2.99
C SER A 250 34.84 30.61 2.36
N ILE A 251 36.07 30.09 2.47
CA ILE A 251 36.52 28.87 1.80
C ILE A 251 37.20 27.95 2.80
N LEU A 252 36.80 26.68 2.81
CA LEU A 252 37.48 25.60 3.52
C LEU A 252 37.86 24.51 2.52
N THR A 253 39.13 24.11 2.53
CA THR A 253 39.66 23.04 1.67
C THR A 253 40.22 21.91 2.51
N VAL A 254 39.94 20.69 2.10
CA VAL A 254 40.47 19.44 2.66
C VAL A 254 41.28 18.75 1.57
N THR A 255 42.59 18.61 1.78
CA THR A 255 43.47 17.83 0.91
C THR A 255 43.50 16.38 1.39
N HIS A 256 43.27 15.43 0.48
CA HIS A 256 43.21 14.00 0.78
C HIS A 256 44.49 13.25 0.38
N ASN A 257 44.64 12.00 0.81
CA ASN A 257 45.80 11.14 0.52
C ASN A 257 46.11 10.86 -0.96
N SER A 258 45.21 11.20 -1.89
CA SER A 258 45.23 10.84 -3.31
C SER A 258 45.40 12.02 -4.27
N ASP A 259 45.99 13.13 -3.83
CA ASP A 259 46.07 14.41 -4.57
C ASP A 259 44.68 15.01 -4.93
N SER A 260 43.62 14.56 -4.25
CA SER A 260 42.28 15.14 -4.37
C SER A 260 42.02 16.19 -3.29
N VAL A 261 41.14 17.14 -3.61
CA VAL A 261 40.72 18.26 -2.76
C VAL A 261 39.20 18.26 -2.67
N THR A 262 38.67 18.29 -1.45
CA THR A 262 37.28 18.70 -1.19
C THR A 262 37.29 20.19 -0.84
N ALA A 263 36.46 20.98 -1.52
CA ALA A 263 36.33 22.41 -1.29
C ALA A 263 34.90 22.76 -0.91
N VAL A 264 34.77 23.58 0.13
CA VAL A 264 33.50 24.17 0.57
C VAL A 264 33.63 25.68 0.53
N PHE A 265 32.68 26.33 -0.14
CA PHE A 265 32.55 27.78 -0.15
C PHE A 265 31.25 28.18 0.54
N ALA A 266 31.24 29.28 1.29
CA ALA A 266 30.04 29.81 1.93
C ALA A 266 29.94 31.33 1.76
N TYR A 267 28.77 31.81 1.33
CA TYR A 267 28.51 33.23 1.08
C TYR A 267 27.16 33.62 1.67
N ASP A 268 27.13 34.61 2.57
CA ASP A 268 25.89 35.18 3.12
C ASP A 268 25.48 36.44 2.34
N ASN A 269 24.18 36.57 2.05
CA ASN A 269 23.60 37.71 1.32
C ASN A 269 23.84 39.07 2.00
N GLN A 270 23.99 39.10 3.33
CA GLN A 270 24.05 40.33 4.12
C GLN A 270 25.48 40.65 4.58
N SER A 271 26.17 39.69 5.20
CA SER A 271 27.50 39.89 5.78
C SER A 271 28.28 38.60 5.94
N LYS A 272 29.55 38.64 5.52
CA LYS A 272 30.53 37.56 5.75
C LYS A 272 30.81 37.30 7.23
N GLU A 273 30.50 38.22 8.14
CA GLU A 273 30.72 38.04 9.59
C GLU A 273 29.70 37.11 10.25
N LEU A 274 28.61 36.75 9.55
CA LEU A 274 27.54 35.89 10.08
C LEU A 274 27.77 34.40 9.83
N ILE A 275 28.79 34.05 9.05
CA ILE A 275 29.10 32.68 8.64
C ILE A 275 30.54 32.32 9.00
N ASP A 276 30.75 31.09 9.43
CA ASP A 276 32.09 30.53 9.68
C ASP A 276 32.14 29.06 9.25
N LEU A 277 33.06 28.73 8.33
CA LEU A 277 33.30 27.35 7.91
C LEU A 277 34.30 26.71 8.86
N GLN A 278 33.82 25.71 9.60
CA GLN A 278 34.56 25.05 10.66
C GLN A 278 34.80 23.58 10.31
N HIS A 279 35.82 23.00 10.95
CA HIS A 279 36.06 21.57 10.91
C HIS A 279 36.16 20.98 12.31
N TYR A 280 35.78 19.72 12.44
CA TYR A 280 35.78 18.99 13.70
C TYR A 280 36.44 17.62 13.53
N SER A 281 37.37 17.30 14.44
CA SER A 281 38.06 16.02 14.51
C SER A 281 38.71 15.57 13.20
N ASP A 282 39.14 16.52 12.37
CA ASP A 282 39.66 16.30 11.02
C ASP A 282 38.78 15.38 10.16
N ARG A 283 37.45 15.46 10.37
CA ARG A 283 36.46 14.56 9.76
C ARG A 283 35.20 15.27 9.30
N TYR A 284 34.72 16.26 10.04
CA TYR A 284 33.45 16.91 9.73
C TYR A 284 33.68 18.35 9.29
N VAL A 285 33.00 18.77 8.22
CA VAL A 285 32.93 20.15 7.77
C VAL A 285 31.53 20.68 8.06
N THR A 286 31.47 21.80 8.79
CA THR A 286 30.22 22.39 9.28
C THR A 286 30.23 23.89 9.03
N LEU A 287 29.10 24.42 8.59
CA LEU A 287 28.84 25.85 8.54
C LEU A 287 28.22 26.30 9.86
N ALA A 288 28.90 27.18 10.60
CA ALA A 288 28.35 27.86 11.75
C ALA A 288 27.72 29.20 11.33
N LEU A 289 26.48 29.43 11.77
CA LEU A 289 25.74 30.68 11.63
C LEU A 289 25.72 31.39 12.98
N ALA A 290 26.16 32.64 13.00
CA ALA A 290 26.04 33.49 14.18
C ALA A 290 24.57 33.87 14.44
N PRO A 291 24.16 34.06 15.71
CA PRO A 291 22.83 34.55 16.04
C PRO A 291 22.42 35.78 15.22
N SER A 292 21.17 35.80 14.78
CA SER A 292 20.66 36.85 13.93
C SER A 292 19.19 37.17 14.24
N GLU A 293 18.89 38.45 14.37
CA GLU A 293 17.52 38.98 14.49
C GLU A 293 16.79 39.05 13.14
N LYS A 294 17.48 38.69 12.05
CA LYS A 294 16.95 38.65 10.69
C LYS A 294 17.15 37.28 10.08
N LYS A 295 16.36 36.97 9.06
CA LYS A 295 16.57 35.80 8.21
C LYS A 295 17.96 35.86 7.56
N SER A 296 18.74 34.80 7.71
CA SER A 296 20.02 34.59 7.03
C SER A 296 19.78 33.86 5.71
N GLN A 297 20.55 34.21 4.68
CA GLN A 297 20.48 33.58 3.37
C GLN A 297 21.88 33.27 2.90
N VAL A 298 22.22 31.98 2.85
CA VAL A 298 23.59 31.51 2.64
C VAL A 298 23.64 30.56 1.45
N SER A 299 24.55 30.83 0.53
CA SER A 299 24.92 29.92 -0.55
C SER A 299 26.12 29.09 -0.11
N ILE A 300 25.99 27.77 -0.11
CA ILE A 300 27.05 26.81 0.18
C ILE A 300 27.39 26.06 -1.11
N LEU A 301 28.65 26.09 -1.53
CA LEU A 301 29.12 25.32 -2.69
C LEU A 301 30.03 24.21 -2.23
N LEU A 302 29.82 22.99 -2.72
CA LEU A 302 30.61 21.82 -2.42
C LEU A 302 31.14 21.20 -3.70
N TRP A 303 32.41 20.82 -3.68
CA TRP A 303 33.07 20.19 -4.82
C TRP A 303 34.21 19.29 -4.38
N LYS A 304 34.50 18.25 -5.17
CA LYS A 304 35.63 17.35 -4.97
C LYS A 304 36.31 17.03 -6.30
N GLY A 305 37.62 17.24 -6.38
CA GLY A 305 38.41 16.94 -7.57
C GLY A 305 39.90 17.13 -7.33
N THR A 306 40.67 17.56 -8.33
CA THR A 306 42.14 17.74 -8.22
C THR A 306 42.51 19.15 -7.76
N GLN A 307 43.72 19.33 -7.21
CA GLN A 307 44.22 20.66 -6.83
C GLN A 307 44.22 21.67 -8.00
N ARG A 308 44.49 21.21 -9.22
CA ARG A 308 44.53 22.08 -10.41
C ARG A 308 43.14 22.61 -10.78
N GLU A 309 42.12 21.76 -10.70
CA GLU A 309 40.72 22.16 -10.93
C GLU A 309 40.26 23.11 -9.82
N PHE A 310 40.62 22.83 -8.56
CA PHE A 310 40.34 23.73 -7.44
C PHE A 310 40.90 25.14 -7.65
N ASP A 311 42.16 25.27 -8.07
CA ASP A 311 42.79 26.58 -8.28
C ASP A 311 42.02 27.42 -9.33
N ALA A 312 41.48 26.76 -10.37
CA ALA A 312 40.65 27.40 -11.39
C ALA A 312 39.27 27.81 -10.85
N ILE A 313 38.58 26.88 -10.18
CA ILE A 313 37.29 27.11 -9.52
C ILE A 313 37.39 28.26 -8.51
N GLN A 314 38.43 28.28 -7.68
CA GLN A 314 38.63 29.31 -6.66
C GLN A 314 38.76 30.70 -7.30
N ALA A 315 39.49 30.81 -8.41
CA ALA A 315 39.67 32.08 -9.12
C ALA A 315 38.33 32.61 -9.67
N GLU A 316 37.47 31.74 -10.17
CA GLU A 316 36.14 32.10 -10.68
C GLU A 316 35.18 32.44 -9.53
N ALA A 317 35.07 31.56 -8.53
CA ALA A 317 34.19 31.73 -7.37
C ALA A 317 34.50 32.98 -6.54
N THR A 318 35.76 33.43 -6.51
CA THR A 318 36.15 34.68 -5.81
C THR A 318 35.54 35.93 -6.45
N ASN A 319 35.22 35.88 -7.76
CA ASN A 319 34.66 37.01 -8.51
C ASN A 319 33.14 36.90 -8.72
N GLN A 320 32.53 35.79 -8.33
CA GLN A 320 31.12 35.51 -8.52
C GLN A 320 30.28 36.06 -7.35
N ASP A 321 29.13 36.65 -7.67
CA ASP A 321 28.10 36.96 -6.68
C ASP A 321 27.17 35.74 -6.54
N PHE A 322 27.14 35.17 -5.34
CA PHE A 322 26.29 34.04 -4.99
C PHE A 322 25.06 34.45 -4.19
N SER A 323 24.73 35.74 -4.16
CA SER A 323 23.48 36.19 -3.55
C SER A 323 22.27 35.69 -4.31
N PHE A 324 21.20 35.38 -3.59
CA PHE A 324 19.99 34.80 -4.17
C PHE A 324 18.70 35.23 -3.46
N GLU A 325 17.60 35.18 -4.20
CA GLU A 325 16.25 35.22 -3.66
C GLU A 325 15.55 33.91 -4.00
N PHE A 326 14.70 33.43 -3.10
CA PHE A 326 13.87 32.27 -3.42
C PHE A 326 12.87 32.63 -4.51
N PRO A 327 12.56 31.70 -5.43
CA PRO A 327 11.44 31.88 -6.34
C PRO A 327 10.12 32.01 -5.54
N ASN A 328 9.05 32.43 -6.20
CA ASN A 328 7.75 32.60 -5.53
C ASN A 328 7.00 31.27 -5.38
N TYR A 329 7.65 30.27 -4.79
CA TYR A 329 7.16 28.90 -4.69
C TYR A 329 5.79 28.76 -4.01
N LYS A 330 5.42 29.70 -3.15
CA LYS A 330 4.10 29.73 -2.49
C LYS A 330 2.95 30.07 -3.46
N LYS A 331 3.24 30.48 -4.68
CA LYS A 331 2.26 30.71 -5.74
C LYS A 331 2.06 29.52 -6.67
N GLY A 332 2.71 28.38 -6.39
CA GLY A 332 2.72 27.22 -7.27
C GLY A 332 3.60 27.41 -8.50
N GLY A 333 4.08 26.29 -9.05
CA GLY A 333 4.84 26.23 -10.32
C GLY A 333 3.92 26.22 -11.54
N GLU A 334 4.47 25.96 -12.72
CA GLU A 334 3.67 25.57 -13.88
C GLU A 334 3.21 24.11 -13.77
N ASN A 335 1.98 23.82 -14.20
CA ASN A 335 1.48 22.46 -14.32
C ASN A 335 2.32 21.67 -15.35
N LEU A 336 2.98 20.61 -14.89
CA LEU A 336 3.80 19.73 -15.72
C LEU A 336 2.98 18.75 -16.59
N TRP A 337 1.67 18.63 -16.34
CA TRP A 337 0.76 17.63 -16.90
C TRP A 337 -0.61 18.21 -17.30
N ASP A 338 -0.62 19.17 -18.22
CA ASP A 338 -1.83 19.83 -18.70
C ASP A 338 -2.79 18.91 -19.51
N GLU A 339 -2.32 17.74 -19.95
CA GLU A 339 -3.10 16.83 -20.77
C GLU A 339 -4.25 16.14 -20.02
N LYS A 340 -5.42 16.13 -20.66
CA LYS A 340 -6.60 15.39 -20.21
C LYS A 340 -6.76 14.11 -20.99
N ILE A 341 -6.96 13.00 -20.28
CA ILE A 341 -7.23 11.70 -20.89
C ILE A 341 -8.69 11.34 -20.65
N TYR A 342 -9.35 10.81 -21.67
CA TYR A 342 -10.74 10.39 -21.56
C TYR A 342 -10.86 8.90 -21.80
N THR A 343 -11.54 8.21 -20.89
CA THR A 343 -11.83 6.78 -21.02
C THR A 343 -13.33 6.52 -20.93
N LYS A 344 -13.74 5.31 -21.32
CA LYS A 344 -15.13 4.86 -21.28
C LYS A 344 -15.19 3.51 -20.59
N ALA A 345 -16.07 3.38 -19.61
CA ALA A 345 -16.25 2.13 -18.89
C ALA A 345 -17.01 1.08 -19.73
N LYS A 346 -16.78 -0.19 -19.41
CA LYS A 346 -17.56 -1.34 -19.86
C LYS A 346 -18.61 -1.65 -18.78
N LEU A 347 -19.88 -1.36 -19.07
CA LEU A 347 -20.97 -1.61 -18.12
C LEU A 347 -21.47 -3.05 -18.23
N ALA A 348 -21.73 -3.69 -17.08
CA ALA A 348 -22.35 -5.01 -17.05
C ALA A 348 -23.88 -4.92 -17.18
N ASP A 349 -24.48 -5.95 -17.79
CA ASP A 349 -25.94 -6.09 -17.89
C ASP A 349 -26.57 -6.36 -16.52
N ASP A 350 -27.76 -5.80 -16.29
CA ASP A 350 -28.52 -5.89 -15.02
C ASP A 350 -29.14 -7.28 -14.79
N THR A 351 -28.31 -8.32 -14.68
CA THR A 351 -28.72 -9.74 -14.65
C THR A 351 -28.67 -10.38 -13.26
N ALA A 352 -28.00 -9.75 -12.29
CA ALA A 352 -27.86 -10.19 -10.91
C ALA A 352 -28.04 -9.02 -9.94
N ALA A 353 -28.24 -9.30 -8.64
CA ALA A 353 -28.40 -8.27 -7.61
C ALA A 353 -27.27 -7.23 -7.64
N TYR A 354 -26.04 -7.73 -7.74
CA TYR A 354 -24.84 -6.92 -7.93
C TYR A 354 -24.17 -7.32 -9.23
N VAL A 355 -23.63 -6.33 -9.94
CA VAL A 355 -22.88 -6.50 -11.19
C VAL A 355 -21.63 -5.63 -11.15
N LEU A 356 -20.59 -6.00 -11.88
CA LEU A 356 -19.32 -5.28 -11.90
C LEU A 356 -19.14 -4.51 -13.22
N ASP A 357 -19.07 -3.18 -13.14
CA ASP A 357 -18.66 -2.34 -14.27
C ASP A 357 -17.12 -2.17 -14.24
N GLU A 358 -16.46 -2.18 -15.41
CA GLU A 358 -15.02 -1.98 -15.53
C GLU A 358 -14.71 -0.58 -16.06
N ILE A 359 -13.99 0.23 -15.29
CA ILE A 359 -13.58 1.57 -15.69
C ILE A 359 -12.22 1.46 -16.36
N VAL A 360 -12.19 1.73 -17.66
CA VAL A 360 -10.96 1.69 -18.47
C VAL A 360 -9.95 2.71 -17.93
N LEU A 361 -8.72 2.25 -17.69
CA LEU A 361 -7.62 3.04 -17.15
C LEU A 361 -7.05 3.98 -18.23
N PRO A 362 -6.40 5.10 -17.86
CA PRO A 362 -5.84 6.07 -18.81
C PRO A 362 -4.55 5.53 -19.47
N MET A 363 -4.67 4.45 -20.25
CA MET A 363 -3.57 3.80 -20.96
C MET A 363 -3.97 3.48 -22.42
N PRO A 364 -3.18 3.88 -23.43
CA PRO A 364 -1.94 4.64 -23.31
C PRO A 364 -2.17 6.08 -22.82
N ASN A 365 -1.16 6.67 -22.17
CA ASN A 365 -1.13 8.08 -21.80
C ASN A 365 0.10 8.79 -22.43
N PRO A 366 0.08 10.13 -22.55
CA PRO A 366 1.17 10.90 -23.17
C PRO A 366 2.55 10.67 -22.53
N TRP A 367 2.57 10.44 -21.21
CA TRP A 367 3.79 10.26 -20.42
C TRP A 367 4.32 8.81 -20.44
N LYS A 368 3.57 7.89 -21.06
CA LYS A 368 3.83 6.44 -21.06
C LYS A 368 4.08 5.90 -19.65
N ARG A 369 3.29 6.38 -18.69
CA ARG A 369 3.28 5.91 -17.32
C ARG A 369 2.47 4.64 -17.19
N ASN A 370 2.97 3.70 -16.40
CA ASN A 370 2.16 2.59 -15.94
C ASN A 370 1.14 3.08 -14.91
N VAL A 371 -0.05 2.49 -14.91
CA VAL A 371 -1.15 2.89 -14.02
C VAL A 371 -1.64 1.66 -13.29
N ARG A 372 -0.95 1.29 -12.20
CA ARG A 372 -1.37 0.23 -11.28
C ARG A 372 -2.04 0.86 -10.07
N VAL A 373 -3.36 1.01 -10.14
CA VAL A 373 -4.16 1.72 -9.13
C VAL A 373 -4.19 0.92 -7.83
N GLY A 374 -3.59 1.48 -6.77
CA GLY A 374 -3.58 0.88 -5.43
C GLY A 374 -4.84 1.19 -4.63
N ASP A 375 -5.29 2.45 -4.69
CA ASP A 375 -6.43 2.95 -3.93
C ASP A 375 -7.12 4.14 -4.63
N ILE A 376 -8.35 4.44 -4.21
CA ILE A 376 -9.20 5.53 -4.69
C ILE A 376 -10.01 6.13 -3.52
N ALA A 377 -10.10 7.46 -3.47
CA ALA A 377 -10.93 8.19 -2.51
C ALA A 377 -11.75 9.28 -3.22
N PHE A 378 -12.86 9.70 -2.60
CA PHE A 378 -13.82 10.62 -3.21
C PHE A 378 -13.92 11.98 -2.55
N PHE A 379 -13.91 13.03 -3.36
CA PHE A 379 -14.29 14.37 -2.96
C PHE A 379 -15.80 14.46 -2.71
N LYS A 380 -16.23 15.45 -1.93
CA LYS A 380 -17.64 15.71 -1.62
C LYS A 380 -18.47 15.99 -2.88
N ASN A 381 -17.86 16.41 -3.98
CA ASN A 381 -18.52 16.65 -5.26
C ASN A 381 -18.75 15.37 -6.10
N GLY A 382 -18.06 14.26 -5.80
CA GLY A 382 -18.10 13.00 -6.55
C GLY A 382 -16.96 12.82 -7.56
N ASP A 383 -16.01 13.76 -7.65
CA ASP A 383 -14.73 13.49 -8.27
C ASP A 383 -13.89 12.59 -7.33
N ALA A 384 -12.83 11.98 -7.83
CA ALA A 384 -11.96 11.12 -7.05
C ALA A 384 -10.47 11.47 -7.20
N ALA A 385 -9.68 11.07 -6.21
CA ALA A 385 -8.24 10.93 -6.32
C ALA A 385 -7.89 9.44 -6.25
N ALA A 386 -6.93 8.99 -7.06
CA ALA A 386 -6.46 7.61 -7.05
C ALA A 386 -4.92 7.57 -7.05
N VAL A 387 -4.35 6.73 -6.19
CA VAL A 387 -2.89 6.52 -6.11
C VAL A 387 -2.48 5.30 -6.92
N THR A 388 -1.29 5.35 -7.50
CA THR A 388 -0.68 4.20 -8.17
C THR A 388 0.54 3.71 -7.40
N PHE A 389 0.82 2.41 -7.51
CA PHE A 389 1.99 1.80 -6.87
C PHE A 389 3.33 2.43 -7.32
N GLU A 390 3.31 3.10 -8.47
CA GLU A 390 4.44 3.84 -9.04
C GLU A 390 4.78 5.17 -8.36
N GLY A 391 3.91 5.68 -7.48
CA GLY A 391 4.12 6.96 -6.81
C GLY A 391 3.33 8.13 -7.42
N ASP A 392 2.32 7.85 -8.25
CA ASP A 392 1.49 8.85 -8.91
C ASP A 392 0.14 9.05 -8.23
N VAL A 393 -0.41 10.27 -8.33
CA VAL A 393 -1.80 10.59 -7.97
C VAL A 393 -2.54 11.09 -9.21
N TRP A 394 -3.72 10.55 -9.45
CA TRP A 394 -4.61 10.91 -10.55
C TRP A 394 -5.92 11.47 -10.01
N ILE A 395 -6.40 12.56 -10.61
CA ILE A 395 -7.76 13.07 -10.39
C ILE A 395 -8.67 12.49 -11.47
N ILE A 396 -9.80 11.95 -11.02
CA ILE A 396 -10.80 11.28 -11.86
C ILE A 396 -12.11 12.04 -11.76
N LYS A 397 -12.64 12.48 -12.90
CA LYS A 397 -13.91 13.20 -12.98
C LYS A 397 -14.92 12.47 -13.84
N ASN A 398 -16.18 12.87 -13.72
CA ASN A 398 -17.30 12.30 -14.46
C ASN A 398 -17.57 10.82 -14.16
N LEU A 399 -17.32 10.38 -12.92
CA LEU A 399 -17.72 9.06 -12.38
C LEU A 399 -19.24 9.02 -12.12
N ASN A 400 -20.02 9.22 -13.17
CA ASN A 400 -21.47 9.23 -13.13
C ASN A 400 -22.06 7.84 -13.47
N ARG A 401 -23.38 7.73 -13.55
CA ARG A 401 -24.04 6.45 -13.85
C ARG A 401 -23.63 5.86 -15.20
N SER A 402 -23.49 6.67 -16.27
CA SER A 402 -23.22 6.16 -17.61
C SER A 402 -21.76 5.80 -17.83
N LEU A 403 -20.83 6.43 -17.09
CA LEU A 403 -19.38 6.25 -17.25
C LEU A 403 -18.90 6.33 -18.71
N SER A 404 -19.62 7.08 -19.54
CA SER A 404 -19.42 7.10 -20.99
C SER A 404 -18.24 7.98 -21.44
N LYS A 405 -17.74 8.81 -20.52
CA LYS A 405 -16.60 9.71 -20.71
C LYS A 405 -16.03 10.11 -19.35
N VAL A 406 -15.21 9.25 -18.78
CA VAL A 406 -14.43 9.49 -17.56
C VAL A 406 -13.22 10.34 -17.93
N GLU A 407 -12.93 11.38 -17.15
CA GLU A 407 -11.80 12.29 -17.38
C GLU A 407 -10.72 12.02 -16.34
N TRP A 408 -9.47 11.90 -16.78
CA TRP A 408 -8.29 11.67 -15.95
C TRP A 408 -7.28 12.79 -16.17
N THR A 409 -6.75 13.32 -15.07
CA THR A 409 -5.62 14.25 -15.04
C THR A 409 -4.62 13.81 -14.00
N ARG A 410 -3.33 13.91 -14.30
CA ARG A 410 -2.28 13.61 -13.34
C ARG A 410 -2.08 14.80 -12.40
N PHE A 411 -1.87 14.54 -11.13
CA PHE A 411 -1.89 15.56 -10.08
C PHE A 411 -0.61 15.61 -9.26
N ALA A 412 0.00 14.46 -8.97
CA ALA A 412 1.27 14.37 -8.24
C ALA A 412 2.09 13.18 -8.73
N SER A 413 3.42 13.25 -8.57
CA SER A 413 4.38 12.16 -8.76
C SER A 413 5.43 12.15 -7.61
N GLY A 414 6.31 11.15 -7.61
CA GLY A 414 7.49 11.06 -6.74
C GLY A 414 7.27 10.45 -5.35
N LEU A 415 6.07 9.94 -5.05
CA LEU A 415 5.74 9.30 -3.76
C LEU A 415 6.34 7.89 -3.64
N TYR A 416 6.51 7.37 -2.42
CA TYR A 416 7.22 6.11 -2.20
C TYR A 416 6.28 4.92 -1.97
N GLU A 417 5.99 4.16 -3.03
CA GLU A 417 5.12 2.97 -2.98
C GLU A 417 3.79 3.24 -2.25
N PRO A 418 3.02 4.29 -2.65
CA PRO A 418 1.78 4.62 -1.95
C PRO A 418 0.75 3.52 -2.16
N MET A 419 0.07 3.16 -1.07
CA MET A 419 -0.91 2.07 -1.04
C MET A 419 -2.31 2.54 -0.62
N SER A 420 -2.42 3.75 -0.05
CA SER A 420 -3.70 4.30 0.41
C SER A 420 -3.82 5.80 0.13
N VAL A 421 -5.05 6.25 -0.14
CA VAL A 421 -5.42 7.65 -0.28
C VAL A 421 -6.71 7.92 0.48
N GLU A 422 -6.75 9.02 1.22
CA GLU A 422 -7.95 9.48 1.92
C GLU A 422 -8.26 10.92 1.53
N ILE A 423 -9.55 11.24 1.44
CA ILE A 423 -10.01 12.62 1.23
C ILE A 423 -10.73 13.09 2.48
N VAL A 424 -10.06 13.95 3.24
CA VAL A 424 -10.60 14.57 4.46
C VAL A 424 -10.78 16.05 4.18
N ASP A 425 -12.02 16.51 4.30
CA ASP A 425 -12.38 17.90 4.01
C ASP A 425 -11.98 18.44 2.63
N ASP A 426 -12.11 17.57 1.61
CA ASP A 426 -11.72 17.83 0.21
C ASP A 426 -10.21 18.08 0.03
N GLU A 427 -9.39 17.67 1.00
CA GLU A 427 -7.92 17.64 0.91
C GLU A 427 -7.43 16.20 0.77
N ILE A 428 -6.36 16.01 0.00
CA ILE A 428 -5.82 14.69 -0.35
C ILE A 428 -4.70 14.33 0.62
N TYR A 429 -4.85 13.19 1.28
CA TYR A 429 -3.84 12.57 2.14
C TYR A 429 -3.42 11.24 1.51
N VAL A 430 -2.12 11.02 1.35
CA VAL A 430 -1.56 9.79 0.79
C VAL A 430 -0.69 9.12 1.82
N PHE A 431 -0.85 7.81 1.98
CA PHE A 431 0.01 6.99 2.84
C PHE A 431 0.86 6.05 2.00
N GLY A 432 2.17 6.15 2.21
CA GLY A 432 3.20 5.31 1.60
C GLY A 432 4.36 5.11 2.54
N LYS A 433 5.49 4.62 2.02
CA LYS A 433 6.73 4.44 2.80
C LYS A 433 7.38 5.76 3.20
N ASP A 434 6.95 6.88 2.63
CA ASP A 434 7.33 8.23 3.00
C ASP A 434 6.64 8.73 4.30
N GLY A 435 5.51 8.14 4.69
CA GLY A 435 4.65 8.61 5.77
C GLY A 435 3.28 9.01 5.25
N ILE A 436 2.60 9.93 5.94
CA ILE A 436 1.36 10.56 5.46
C ILE A 436 1.72 11.93 4.86
N VAL A 437 1.52 12.06 3.55
CA VAL A 437 1.74 13.30 2.81
C VAL A 437 0.39 13.93 2.46
N LYS A 438 0.26 15.22 2.76
CA LYS A 438 -0.87 16.03 2.35
C LYS A 438 -0.49 16.85 1.13
N LEU A 439 -1.28 16.75 0.06
CA LEU A 439 -0.98 17.38 -1.23
C LEU A 439 -1.78 18.65 -1.43
N HIS A 440 -1.10 19.71 -1.87
CA HIS A 440 -1.69 21.03 -2.10
C HIS A 440 -1.43 21.53 -3.51
N ASP A 441 -2.50 21.91 -4.19
CA ASP A 441 -2.48 22.72 -5.41
C ASP A 441 -2.64 24.19 -4.99
N LEU A 442 -1.52 24.93 -4.98
CA LEU A 442 -1.46 26.28 -4.42
C LEU A 442 -2.04 27.32 -5.39
N ASN A 443 -2.06 27.03 -6.70
CA ASN A 443 -2.41 27.96 -7.76
C ASN A 443 -3.73 27.59 -8.49
N ARG A 444 -4.27 26.41 -8.21
CA ARG A 444 -5.48 25.79 -8.77
C ARG A 444 -5.37 25.42 -10.25
N ASP A 445 -4.19 25.01 -10.69
CA ASP A 445 -3.93 24.59 -12.07
C ASP A 445 -4.14 23.09 -12.32
N GLY A 446 -4.36 22.30 -11.26
CA GLY A 446 -4.56 20.85 -11.34
C GLY A 446 -3.31 20.01 -11.07
N MET A 447 -2.22 20.59 -10.55
CA MET A 447 -1.03 19.90 -10.06
C MET A 447 -0.75 20.22 -8.58
N ALA A 448 -0.17 19.28 -7.84
CA ALA A 448 0.33 19.52 -6.49
C ALA A 448 1.66 20.27 -6.52
N ASP A 449 1.72 21.41 -5.84
CA ASP A 449 2.92 22.23 -5.68
C ASP A 449 3.60 22.02 -4.33
N TYR A 450 2.84 21.66 -3.29
CA TYR A 450 3.36 21.45 -1.94
C TYR A 450 2.96 20.08 -1.43
N TYR A 451 3.99 19.29 -1.11
CA TYR A 451 3.92 17.98 -0.52
C TYR A 451 4.20 18.17 0.97
N GLU A 452 3.15 18.48 1.72
CA GLU A 452 3.24 18.70 3.16
C GLU A 452 3.46 17.37 3.87
N ASN A 453 4.46 17.33 4.74
CA ASN A 453 4.60 16.23 5.69
C ASN A 453 3.54 16.35 6.79
N PHE A 454 2.40 15.67 6.63
CA PHE A 454 1.39 15.63 7.68
C PHE A 454 1.89 14.80 8.86
N SER A 455 2.47 13.63 8.60
CA SER A 455 3.14 12.83 9.63
C SER A 455 4.18 11.88 9.03
N ASN A 456 5.39 11.90 9.59
CA ASN A 456 6.45 10.92 9.31
C ASN A 456 6.91 10.21 10.60
N ILE A 457 6.15 10.29 11.69
CA ILE A 457 6.54 9.76 13.01
C ILE A 457 6.65 8.23 13.02
N MET A 458 5.80 7.57 12.23
CA MET A 458 5.89 6.13 11.99
C MET A 458 7.23 5.80 11.33
N GLU A 459 7.95 4.87 11.95
CA GLU A 459 9.25 4.40 11.48
C GLU A 459 9.07 3.55 10.22
N GLN A 460 10.01 3.61 9.28
CA GLN A 460 9.98 2.76 8.09
C GLN A 460 11.34 2.09 7.95
N SER A 461 11.34 0.76 7.78
CA SER A 461 12.56 0.02 7.42
C SER A 461 12.81 0.06 5.92
N MET A 462 14.03 -0.29 5.54
CA MET A 462 14.45 -0.45 4.13
C MET A 462 14.04 -1.81 3.54
N GLU A 463 13.34 -2.64 4.30
CA GLU A 463 12.93 -3.96 3.85
C GLU A 463 11.72 -3.86 2.91
N SER A 464 11.81 -4.52 1.75
CA SER A 464 10.78 -4.38 0.71
C SER A 464 9.41 -4.90 1.15
N ARG A 465 9.39 -5.87 2.07
CA ARG A 465 8.18 -6.57 2.57
C ARG A 465 7.72 -6.05 3.93
N GLU A 466 8.00 -4.79 4.24
CA GLU A 466 7.36 -4.03 5.31
C GLU A 466 6.45 -2.96 4.70
N TRP A 467 5.21 -3.34 4.44
CA TRP A 467 4.26 -2.49 3.72
C TRP A 467 3.67 -1.38 4.59
N ALA A 468 3.53 -0.19 4.00
CA ALA A 468 2.53 0.79 4.40
C ALA A 468 1.15 0.21 4.03
N GLY A 469 0.64 -0.68 4.88
CA GLY A 469 -0.45 -1.59 4.52
C GLY A 469 -1.72 -0.83 4.16
N ASP A 470 -2.17 0.05 5.05
CA ASP A 470 -3.44 0.73 4.87
C ASP A 470 -3.55 2.00 5.72
N MET A 471 -4.40 2.95 5.31
CA MET A 471 -4.76 4.16 6.05
C MET A 471 -6.24 4.45 5.86
N VAL A 472 -6.95 4.69 6.96
CA VAL A 472 -8.37 5.08 6.94
C VAL A 472 -8.61 6.24 7.88
N ALA A 473 -9.37 7.24 7.44
CA ALA A 473 -9.72 8.39 8.27
C ALA A 473 -10.58 7.99 9.49
N ASP A 474 -10.22 8.49 10.67
CA ASP A 474 -11.02 8.33 11.89
C ASP A 474 -12.17 9.36 11.87
N PRO A 475 -13.45 8.95 11.98
CA PRO A 475 -14.58 9.88 12.11
C PRO A 475 -14.47 10.85 13.29
N ASN A 476 -13.65 10.54 14.30
CA ASN A 476 -13.34 11.40 15.45
C ASN A 476 -12.15 12.35 15.20
N GLY A 477 -11.49 12.23 14.05
CA GLY A 477 -10.34 13.05 13.63
C GLY A 477 -9.03 12.28 13.68
N GLY A 478 -8.17 12.53 12.68
CA GLY A 478 -6.93 11.78 12.48
C GLY A 478 -7.14 10.54 11.62
N PHE A 479 -6.27 9.55 11.78
CA PHE A 479 -6.25 8.35 10.96
C PHE A 479 -5.95 7.11 11.80
N PHE A 480 -6.46 5.97 11.36
CA PHE A 480 -5.86 4.68 11.70
C PHE A 480 -4.96 4.25 10.55
N ILE A 481 -3.80 3.66 10.85
CA ILE A 481 -2.92 3.05 9.86
C ILE A 481 -2.56 1.62 10.23
N ALA A 482 -2.39 0.77 9.22
CA ALA A 482 -1.88 -0.59 9.37
C ALA A 482 -0.46 -0.69 8.82
N LYS A 483 0.43 -1.33 9.56
CA LYS A 483 1.84 -1.46 9.18
C LYS A 483 2.30 -2.91 9.26
N GLY A 484 2.88 -3.39 8.15
CA GLY A 484 3.44 -4.73 8.05
C GLY A 484 4.56 -5.01 9.05
N SER A 485 4.75 -6.28 9.37
CA SER A 485 5.97 -6.79 9.98
C SER A 485 7.10 -6.86 8.94
N THR A 486 8.33 -6.87 9.41
CA THR A 486 9.50 -7.04 8.55
C THR A 486 9.69 -8.52 8.17
N LEU A 487 9.25 -8.91 6.98
CA LEU A 487 9.30 -10.30 6.56
C LEU A 487 10.69 -10.72 6.02
N ASN A 488 11.09 -11.96 6.29
CA ASN A 488 12.30 -12.58 5.74
C ASN A 488 12.12 -13.08 4.29
N LEU A 489 11.52 -12.24 3.44
CA LEU A 489 11.14 -12.55 2.05
C LEU A 489 11.53 -11.44 1.05
N GLY A 490 12.29 -10.46 1.52
CA GLY A 490 12.79 -9.29 0.79
C GLY A 490 14.32 -9.24 0.74
N PRO A 491 14.90 -8.03 0.65
CA PRO A 491 16.30 -7.79 0.98
C PRO A 491 16.70 -8.42 2.32
N LYS A 492 18.01 -8.51 2.54
CA LYS A 492 18.57 -9.06 3.78
C LYS A 492 19.32 -7.97 4.53
N PHE A 493 18.66 -6.84 4.77
CA PHE A 493 19.27 -5.69 5.41
C PHE A 493 19.27 -5.84 6.92
N ALA A 494 18.09 -6.01 7.52
CA ALA A 494 17.95 -6.22 8.96
C ALA A 494 18.31 -7.67 9.33
N PRO A 495 18.83 -7.96 10.53
CA PRO A 495 19.13 -9.32 10.98
C PRO A 495 17.92 -10.26 10.93
N PHE A 496 18.17 -11.55 10.75
CA PHE A 496 17.13 -12.58 10.91
C PHE A 496 16.81 -12.75 12.39
N VAL A 497 15.52 -12.85 12.74
CA VAL A 497 15.08 -13.03 14.13
C VAL A 497 14.43 -14.40 14.34
N MET A 498 13.50 -14.78 13.45
CA MET A 498 12.81 -16.08 13.51
C MET A 498 12.23 -16.44 12.14
N THR A 499 11.75 -17.68 12.00
CA THR A 499 11.14 -18.16 10.74
C THR A 499 10.06 -17.19 10.25
N GLY A 500 10.23 -16.67 9.04
CA GLY A 500 9.34 -15.68 8.44
C GLY A 500 9.67 -14.21 8.70
N PHE A 501 10.55 -13.87 9.66
CA PHE A 501 10.75 -12.49 10.12
C PHE A 501 12.23 -12.07 10.22
N ARG A 502 12.46 -10.81 9.88
CA ARG A 502 13.67 -10.05 10.21
C ARG A 502 13.36 -9.08 11.34
N GLU A 503 14.39 -8.47 11.88
CA GLU A 503 14.26 -7.44 12.90
C GLU A 503 13.43 -6.26 12.36
N GLY A 504 12.38 -5.92 13.12
CA GLY A 504 11.49 -4.81 12.83
C GLY A 504 11.91 -3.51 13.51
N ASN A 505 11.19 -2.45 13.17
CA ASN A 505 11.21 -1.18 13.89
C ASN A 505 10.12 -1.17 14.98
N ARG A 506 10.02 -0.09 15.75
CA ARG A 506 9.07 0.01 16.87
C ARG A 506 7.62 -0.14 16.42
N HIS A 507 7.30 0.14 15.16
CA HIS A 507 5.93 0.12 14.65
C HIS A 507 5.62 -1.09 13.74
N SER A 508 6.56 -2.01 13.52
CA SER A 508 6.35 -3.17 12.66
C SER A 508 5.23 -4.09 13.17
N GLY A 509 4.31 -4.50 12.29
CA GLY A 509 3.24 -5.46 12.62
C GLY A 509 2.18 -4.92 13.57
N THR A 510 1.73 -3.68 13.34
CA THR A 510 0.81 -2.96 14.23
C THR A 510 -0.33 -2.28 13.49
N ILE A 511 -1.37 -1.95 14.25
CA ILE A 511 -2.33 -0.90 13.89
C ILE A 511 -2.02 0.29 14.81
N LEU A 512 -1.87 1.47 14.23
CA LEU A 512 -1.57 2.71 14.95
C LEU A 512 -2.71 3.70 14.78
N GLN A 513 -2.92 4.54 15.80
CA GLN A 513 -3.81 5.69 15.74
C GLN A 513 -2.96 6.97 15.62
N VAL A 514 -3.18 7.72 14.55
CA VAL A 514 -2.56 9.01 14.26
C VAL A 514 -3.51 10.11 14.66
N SER A 515 -3.04 11.02 15.51
CA SER A 515 -3.79 12.22 15.94
C SER A 515 -4.21 13.14 14.77
N ALA A 516 -5.25 13.94 14.99
CA ALA A 516 -5.82 14.83 13.97
C ALA A 516 -4.84 15.91 13.43
N ASP A 517 -3.78 16.23 14.17
CA ASP A 517 -2.72 17.16 13.73
C ASP A 517 -1.47 16.43 13.20
N GLY A 518 -1.50 15.10 13.15
CA GLY A 518 -0.39 14.26 12.68
C GLY A 518 0.81 14.21 13.62
N GLN A 519 0.75 14.82 14.81
CA GLN A 519 1.91 15.02 15.69
C GLN A 519 2.12 13.90 16.71
N GLN A 520 1.16 12.99 16.85
CA GLN A 520 1.21 11.86 17.77
C GLN A 520 0.72 10.58 17.09
N VAL A 521 1.40 9.48 17.41
CA VAL A 521 1.10 8.12 16.96
C VAL A 521 1.07 7.21 18.18
N ASP A 522 -0.06 6.55 18.41
CA ASP A 522 -0.26 5.60 19.50
C ASP A 522 -0.47 4.18 18.97
N TYR A 523 0.00 3.17 19.68
CA TYR A 523 -0.38 1.78 19.40
C TYR A 523 -1.87 1.58 19.66
N TYR A 524 -2.56 1.05 18.66
CA TYR A 524 -3.93 0.58 18.80
C TYR A 524 -3.98 -0.93 18.98
N ALA A 525 -3.25 -1.71 18.17
CA ALA A 525 -3.11 -3.16 18.32
C ALA A 525 -1.75 -3.67 17.81
N THR A 526 -1.31 -4.84 18.28
CA THR A 526 0.00 -5.44 17.94
C THR A 526 -0.13 -6.92 17.54
N GLY A 527 0.99 -7.55 17.19
CA GLY A 527 1.03 -8.98 16.87
C GLY A 527 0.44 -9.35 15.53
N LEU A 528 0.62 -8.48 14.51
CA LEU A 528 0.14 -8.68 13.15
C LEU A 528 1.29 -8.96 12.19
N ARG A 529 1.01 -9.67 11.09
CA ARG A 529 2.01 -10.04 10.07
C ARG A 529 2.03 -9.05 8.90
N ILE A 530 0.97 -8.96 8.12
CA ILE A 530 0.74 -7.94 7.08
C ILE A 530 -0.73 -7.48 7.19
N PRO A 531 -1.03 -6.56 8.12
CA PRO A 531 -2.40 -6.13 8.36
C PRO A 531 -2.88 -5.11 7.33
N TYR A 532 -4.20 -5.09 7.15
CA TYR A 532 -4.98 -4.05 6.45
C TYR A 532 -6.22 -3.75 7.29
N ILE A 533 -6.83 -2.57 7.13
CA ILE A 533 -7.89 -2.10 8.05
C ILE A 533 -9.14 -1.61 7.32
N GLY A 534 -10.16 -1.32 8.12
CA GLY A 534 -11.31 -0.53 7.75
C GLY A 534 -11.94 0.05 9.00
N VAL A 535 -12.45 1.26 8.90
CA VAL A 535 -13.07 1.96 10.03
C VAL A 535 -14.54 2.15 9.74
N ASN A 536 -15.38 1.80 10.71
CA ASN A 536 -16.81 2.06 10.60
C ASN A 536 -17.06 3.58 10.63
N PRO A 537 -17.62 4.17 9.57
CA PRO A 537 -17.74 5.63 9.44
C PRO A 537 -18.77 6.24 10.40
N GLU A 538 -19.57 5.42 11.10
CA GLU A 538 -20.62 5.89 12.01
C GLU A 538 -20.23 5.83 13.48
N ASN A 539 -19.29 4.95 13.85
CA ASN A 539 -18.93 4.73 15.26
C ASN A 539 -17.42 4.54 15.51
N SER A 540 -16.58 4.65 14.48
CA SER A 540 -15.12 4.51 14.58
C SER A 540 -14.60 3.14 15.02
N GLN A 541 -15.42 2.09 15.00
CA GLN A 541 -14.93 0.72 15.24
C GLN A 541 -13.94 0.32 14.14
N VAL A 542 -12.76 -0.14 14.55
CA VAL A 542 -11.73 -0.66 13.65
C VAL A 542 -11.97 -2.14 13.38
N TYR A 543 -11.88 -2.52 12.11
CA TYR A 543 -11.78 -3.90 11.65
C TYR A 543 -10.48 -4.07 10.91
N ALA A 544 -9.97 -5.29 10.89
CA ALA A 544 -8.73 -5.60 10.19
C ALA A 544 -8.78 -6.97 9.55
N SER A 545 -7.91 -7.19 8.57
CA SER A 545 -7.50 -8.52 8.12
C SER A 545 -5.99 -8.64 8.26
N ASP A 546 -5.50 -9.85 8.13
CA ASP A 546 -4.08 -10.16 8.03
C ASP A 546 -3.87 -11.20 6.93
N GLN A 547 -2.68 -11.22 6.33
CA GLN A 547 -2.37 -12.22 5.31
C GLN A 547 -1.86 -13.50 5.98
N GLN A 548 -2.46 -14.63 5.60
CA GLN A 548 -1.99 -15.97 5.98
C GLN A 548 -0.48 -16.12 5.79
N GLY A 549 0.16 -16.80 6.74
CA GLY A 549 1.58 -17.11 6.71
C GLY A 549 2.07 -17.52 8.10
N ASN A 550 3.31 -17.14 8.42
CA ASN A 550 3.93 -17.45 9.71
C ASN A 550 3.09 -16.90 10.87
N PHE A 551 2.68 -17.77 11.79
CA PHE A 551 1.77 -17.50 12.91
C PHE A 551 0.36 -17.02 12.53
N VAL A 552 0.01 -16.86 11.26
CA VAL A 552 -1.34 -16.50 10.81
C VAL A 552 -1.89 -17.69 10.02
N PRO A 553 -2.61 -18.63 10.69
CA PRO A 553 -2.90 -19.95 10.11
C PRO A 553 -3.75 -19.91 8.84
N SER A 554 -4.71 -18.98 8.78
CA SER A 554 -5.57 -18.73 7.64
C SER A 554 -5.98 -17.25 7.61
N THR A 555 -6.70 -16.80 6.59
CA THR A 555 -7.08 -15.37 6.49
C THR A 555 -8.11 -15.03 7.60
N PRO A 556 -7.82 -14.09 8.51
CA PRO A 556 -8.77 -13.65 9.54
C PRO A 556 -9.50 -12.37 9.14
N VAL A 557 -10.69 -12.16 9.69
CA VAL A 557 -11.27 -10.83 9.89
C VAL A 557 -11.34 -10.57 11.38
N TYR A 558 -10.72 -9.48 11.83
CA TYR A 558 -10.70 -9.02 13.22
C TYR A 558 -11.70 -7.88 13.42
N LYS A 559 -12.36 -7.90 14.58
CA LYS A 559 -12.96 -6.70 15.16
C LYS A 559 -11.99 -6.23 16.24
N VAL A 560 -11.35 -5.09 16.00
CA VAL A 560 -10.14 -4.67 16.73
C VAL A 560 -10.53 -3.70 17.85
N GLU A 561 -10.06 -3.99 19.06
CA GLU A 561 -10.11 -3.12 20.21
C GLU A 561 -8.71 -2.61 20.59
N LYS A 562 -8.66 -1.48 21.29
CA LYS A 562 -7.40 -0.90 21.73
C LYS A 562 -6.71 -1.83 22.75
N GLY A 563 -5.48 -2.22 22.44
CA GLY A 563 -4.64 -3.11 23.26
C GLY A 563 -4.66 -4.57 22.82
N ASP A 564 -5.39 -4.90 21.76
CA ASP A 564 -5.44 -6.27 21.23
C ASP A 564 -4.06 -6.74 20.72
N TYR A 565 -3.83 -8.04 20.87
CA TYR A 565 -2.66 -8.74 20.36
C TYR A 565 -3.10 -9.93 19.50
N PHE A 566 -2.63 -10.02 18.26
CA PHE A 566 -3.12 -11.00 17.28
C PHE A 566 -2.20 -12.22 17.06
N GLY A 567 -1.21 -12.42 17.93
CA GLY A 567 -0.49 -13.70 18.06
C GLY A 567 0.70 -13.91 17.13
N VAL A 568 1.30 -12.84 16.60
CA VAL A 568 2.62 -12.88 15.94
C VAL A 568 3.71 -12.46 16.94
N PRO A 569 4.61 -13.36 17.36
CA PRO A 569 5.65 -13.06 18.37
C PRO A 569 6.61 -11.93 17.99
N ALA A 570 7.05 -11.91 16.72
CA ALA A 570 8.01 -10.94 16.18
C ALA A 570 7.52 -9.49 16.23
N SER A 571 6.20 -9.27 16.35
CA SER A 571 5.56 -7.95 16.43
C SER A 571 4.73 -7.78 17.70
N SER A 572 5.07 -8.49 18.77
CA SER A 572 4.38 -8.37 20.06
C SER A 572 4.64 -7.05 20.78
N HIS A 573 5.81 -6.44 20.56
CA HIS A 573 6.29 -5.22 21.24
C HIS A 573 6.26 -5.33 22.78
N SER A 574 6.31 -6.56 23.30
CA SER A 574 6.26 -6.85 24.73
C SER A 574 7.23 -7.97 25.08
N LYS A 575 7.88 -7.86 26.24
CA LYS A 575 8.73 -8.94 26.79
C LYS A 575 7.93 -10.17 27.21
N VAL A 576 6.63 -10.00 27.46
CA VAL A 576 5.69 -11.07 27.80
C VAL A 576 4.53 -10.97 26.83
N GLU A 577 4.36 -11.98 25.98
CA GLU A 577 3.29 -12.00 24.99
C GLU A 577 1.91 -11.93 25.67
N PRO A 578 1.04 -10.99 25.25
CA PRO A 578 -0.34 -10.93 25.73
C PRO A 578 -1.17 -12.16 25.30
N GLU A 579 -2.37 -12.28 25.86
CA GLU A 579 -3.34 -13.26 25.37
C GLU A 579 -3.75 -12.93 23.93
N VAL A 580 -3.77 -13.94 23.07
CA VAL A 580 -4.16 -13.77 21.66
C VAL A 580 -5.65 -13.49 21.57
N THR A 581 -5.99 -12.38 20.93
CA THR A 581 -7.37 -12.01 20.63
C THR A 581 -7.86 -12.84 19.43
N PRO A 582 -8.96 -13.60 19.56
CA PRO A 582 -9.48 -14.38 18.46
C PRO A 582 -10.10 -13.48 17.38
N PRO A 583 -10.04 -13.85 16.08
CA PRO A 583 -10.74 -13.10 15.04
C PRO A 583 -12.25 -13.22 15.17
N LEU A 584 -12.96 -12.27 14.55
CA LEU A 584 -14.39 -12.39 14.33
C LEU A 584 -14.70 -13.65 13.52
N VAL A 585 -13.94 -13.89 12.46
CA VAL A 585 -14.10 -15.06 11.59
C VAL A 585 -12.78 -15.43 10.90
N TRP A 586 -12.52 -16.72 10.76
CA TRP A 586 -11.51 -17.26 9.86
C TRP A 586 -12.13 -17.56 8.49
N ILE A 587 -11.38 -17.29 7.42
CA ILE A 587 -11.73 -17.60 6.04
C ILE A 587 -10.76 -18.68 5.55
N PRO A 588 -11.24 -19.86 5.10
CA PRO A 588 -10.38 -20.94 4.66
C PRO A 588 -9.46 -20.53 3.50
N HIS A 589 -8.24 -21.08 3.45
CA HIS A 589 -7.24 -20.74 2.42
C HIS A 589 -7.73 -20.89 0.98
N ASN A 590 -8.50 -21.95 0.69
CA ASN A 590 -9.07 -22.21 -0.63
C ASN A 590 -10.20 -21.21 -1.01
N VAL A 591 -10.75 -20.52 -0.02
CA VAL A 591 -11.78 -19.50 -0.17
C VAL A 591 -11.12 -18.13 -0.33
N ASP A 592 -10.24 -17.78 0.61
CA ASP A 592 -9.36 -16.63 0.51
C ASP A 592 -7.99 -16.91 1.15
N ARG A 593 -6.94 -16.77 0.35
CA ARG A 593 -5.55 -17.00 0.74
C ARG A 593 -4.80 -15.71 1.12
N SER A 594 -5.37 -14.55 0.84
CA SER A 594 -4.70 -13.26 1.01
C SER A 594 -5.76 -12.15 1.13
N GLY A 595 -6.28 -11.98 2.34
CA GLY A 595 -7.20 -10.90 2.69
C GLY A 595 -6.47 -9.56 2.88
N ILE A 596 -7.12 -8.48 2.46
CA ILE A 596 -6.61 -7.10 2.44
C ILE A 596 -7.60 -6.20 3.21
N SER A 597 -8.10 -5.14 2.60
CA SER A 597 -8.83 -4.06 3.27
C SER A 597 -10.26 -4.44 3.66
N GLN A 598 -10.84 -3.62 4.53
CA GLN A 598 -12.23 -3.74 4.94
C GLN A 598 -12.99 -2.45 4.57
N VAL A 599 -14.15 -2.56 3.92
CA VAL A 599 -14.95 -1.40 3.51
C VAL A 599 -16.35 -1.47 4.11
N TRP A 600 -16.83 -0.33 4.62
CA TRP A 600 -18.20 -0.19 5.10
C TRP A 600 -19.09 0.41 4.03
N VAL A 601 -20.22 -0.24 3.76
CA VAL A 601 -21.33 0.39 3.06
C VAL A 601 -22.12 1.19 4.07
N GLY A 602 -22.32 2.50 3.86
CA GLY A 602 -23.00 3.36 4.83
C GLY A 602 -24.42 2.87 5.15
N SER A 603 -24.85 2.85 6.42
CA SER A 603 -26.18 2.32 6.78
C SER A 603 -27.33 3.14 6.18
N LYS A 604 -27.05 4.43 5.92
CA LYS A 604 -27.97 5.38 5.27
C LYS A 604 -27.96 5.26 3.74
N ASN A 605 -26.97 4.61 3.14
CA ASN A 605 -26.88 4.43 1.71
C ASN A 605 -27.83 3.32 1.24
N LYS A 606 -29.08 3.69 0.91
CA LYS A 606 -30.06 2.73 0.38
C LYS A 606 -29.81 2.28 -1.06
N LYS A 607 -28.81 2.84 -1.74
CA LYS A 607 -28.52 2.54 -3.15
C LYS A 607 -27.74 1.25 -3.34
N MET A 608 -27.19 0.68 -2.27
CA MET A 608 -26.61 -0.67 -2.25
C MET A 608 -27.61 -1.74 -1.82
N GLY A 609 -28.89 -1.40 -1.62
CA GLY A 609 -29.93 -2.37 -1.32
C GLY A 609 -29.59 -3.23 -0.09
N PRO A 610 -29.62 -4.57 -0.20
CA PRO A 610 -29.31 -5.49 0.89
C PRO A 610 -27.92 -5.36 1.53
N LEU A 611 -26.92 -4.81 0.83
CA LEU A 611 -25.59 -4.57 1.40
C LEU A 611 -25.49 -3.26 2.21
N SER A 612 -26.55 -2.43 2.24
CA SER A 612 -26.54 -1.20 3.03
C SER A 612 -26.21 -1.48 4.51
N GLY A 613 -25.19 -0.82 5.06
CA GLY A 613 -24.77 -1.03 6.46
C GLY A 613 -23.95 -2.30 6.69
N SER A 614 -23.54 -3.02 5.65
CA SER A 614 -22.69 -4.20 5.76
C SER A 614 -21.21 -3.84 5.72
N LEU A 615 -20.41 -4.61 6.45
CA LEU A 615 -18.96 -4.70 6.30
C LEU A 615 -18.64 -5.63 5.13
N LEU A 616 -17.75 -5.20 4.24
CA LEU A 616 -17.21 -6.03 3.17
C LEU A 616 -15.71 -6.23 3.40
N HIS A 617 -15.25 -7.46 3.21
CA HIS A 617 -13.85 -7.84 3.22
C HIS A 617 -13.33 -7.92 1.78
N VAL A 618 -12.17 -7.35 1.52
CA VAL A 618 -11.51 -7.32 0.21
C VAL A 618 -10.41 -8.38 0.13
N SER A 619 -10.41 -9.19 -0.92
CA SER A 619 -9.48 -10.31 -1.09
C SER A 619 -8.58 -10.13 -2.31
N PHE A 620 -7.27 -10.23 -2.12
CA PHE A 620 -6.29 -10.17 -3.22
C PHE A 620 -6.11 -11.53 -3.90
N GLY A 621 -6.00 -12.61 -3.11
CA GLY A 621 -5.59 -13.91 -3.60
C GLY A 621 -6.67 -14.60 -4.45
N ARG A 622 -7.92 -14.52 -3.99
CA ARG A 622 -9.12 -14.76 -4.81
C ARG A 622 -9.81 -13.42 -5.03
N PRO A 623 -9.48 -12.69 -6.11
CA PRO A 623 -9.94 -11.32 -6.31
C PRO A 623 -11.45 -11.17 -6.10
N GLY A 624 -11.84 -10.24 -5.25
CA GLY A 624 -13.24 -9.92 -5.01
C GLY A 624 -13.58 -9.52 -3.58
N LEU A 625 -14.89 -9.41 -3.34
CA LEU A 625 -15.47 -8.95 -2.09
C LEU A 625 -16.22 -10.08 -1.36
N PHE A 626 -16.14 -10.09 -0.04
CA PHE A 626 -16.95 -10.94 0.83
C PHE A 626 -17.84 -10.06 1.69
N ARG A 627 -19.11 -10.41 1.82
CA ARG A 627 -19.95 -9.85 2.87
C ARG A 627 -19.54 -10.46 4.20
N VAL A 628 -19.22 -9.62 5.18
CA VAL A 628 -18.98 -10.03 6.56
C VAL A 628 -20.28 -9.86 7.35
N LEU A 629 -20.63 -10.89 8.12
CA LEU A 629 -21.81 -10.92 8.98
C LEU A 629 -21.36 -11.12 10.42
N GLU A 630 -21.82 -10.28 11.33
CA GLU A 630 -21.64 -10.48 12.77
C GLU A 630 -22.83 -11.26 13.35
N ASP A 631 -22.53 -12.22 14.23
CA ASP A 631 -23.54 -12.89 15.05
C ASP A 631 -23.97 -11.98 16.20
N THR A 632 -24.96 -11.14 15.95
CA THR A 632 -25.52 -10.24 16.97
C THR A 632 -26.25 -10.95 18.12
N GLY A 633 -26.51 -12.26 17.99
CA GLY A 633 -27.09 -13.09 19.04
C GLY A 633 -26.06 -13.65 20.03
N SER A 634 -24.77 -13.62 19.68
CA SER A 634 -23.69 -14.11 20.53
C SER A 634 -23.30 -13.11 21.63
N ALA A 635 -22.87 -13.64 22.77
CA ALA A 635 -22.35 -12.84 23.89
C ALA A 635 -20.91 -12.35 23.68
N ILE A 636 -20.19 -12.95 22.74
CA ILE A 636 -18.83 -12.57 22.33
C ILE A 636 -18.76 -12.43 20.81
N PRO A 637 -17.91 -11.55 20.27
CA PRO A 637 -17.77 -11.38 18.83
C PRO A 637 -17.48 -12.71 18.13
N GLN A 638 -18.31 -13.06 17.15
CA GLN A 638 -18.10 -14.14 16.20
C GLN A 638 -18.87 -13.80 14.92
N GLY A 639 -18.42 -14.33 13.78
CA GLY A 639 -18.96 -13.92 12.49
C GLY A 639 -18.89 -14.98 11.41
N ALA A 640 -19.34 -14.56 10.23
CA ALA A 640 -19.37 -15.36 9.02
C ALA A 640 -18.99 -14.51 7.80
N VAL A 641 -18.58 -15.16 6.72
CA VAL A 641 -18.37 -14.55 5.41
C VAL A 641 -19.11 -15.29 4.30
N GLN A 642 -19.53 -14.54 3.29
CA GLN A 642 -20.07 -15.06 2.04
C GLN A 642 -19.54 -14.26 0.85
N PHE A 643 -19.04 -14.94 -0.19
CA PHE A 643 -18.41 -14.29 -1.34
C PHE A 643 -19.45 -13.62 -2.25
N ILE A 644 -19.16 -12.41 -2.72
CA ILE A 644 -19.94 -11.70 -3.72
C ILE A 644 -19.46 -12.18 -5.10
N ASN A 645 -20.11 -13.24 -5.59
CA ASN A 645 -19.79 -13.92 -6.84
C ASN A 645 -19.86 -12.97 -8.03
N GLN A 646 -18.69 -12.51 -8.51
CA GLN A 646 -18.46 -11.76 -9.75
C GLN A 646 -17.12 -12.19 -10.36
N GLU A 647 -16.88 -11.79 -11.61
CA GLU A 647 -15.58 -11.93 -12.25
C GLU A 647 -14.79 -10.64 -12.08
N TYR A 648 -13.76 -10.68 -11.23
CA TYR A 648 -12.91 -9.52 -10.95
C TYR A 648 -11.66 -9.57 -11.85
N PRO A 649 -11.42 -8.55 -12.70
CA PRO A 649 -10.42 -8.61 -13.77
C PRO A 649 -8.98 -8.52 -13.26
N ALA A 650 -8.74 -8.02 -12.06
CA ALA A 650 -7.43 -7.92 -11.41
C ALA A 650 -7.60 -8.15 -9.89
N PRO A 651 -6.52 -8.41 -9.14
CA PRO A 651 -6.59 -8.48 -7.68
C PRO A 651 -7.17 -7.22 -7.08
N THR A 652 -8.04 -7.37 -6.08
CA THR A 652 -8.68 -6.24 -5.40
C THR A 652 -7.88 -5.91 -4.14
N LEU A 653 -7.57 -4.63 -3.95
CA LEU A 653 -6.78 -4.14 -2.82
C LEU A 653 -7.60 -3.23 -1.92
N GLN A 654 -8.27 -2.25 -2.51
CA GLN A 654 -9.01 -1.23 -1.78
C GLN A 654 -10.39 -0.99 -2.40
N ALA A 655 -11.34 -0.60 -1.56
CA ALA A 655 -12.69 -0.29 -1.99
C ALA A 655 -13.31 0.84 -1.17
N THR A 656 -14.14 1.66 -1.80
CA THR A 656 -14.79 2.79 -1.13
C THR A 656 -16.15 3.13 -1.73
N GLU A 657 -17.02 3.73 -0.92
CA GLU A 657 -18.35 4.18 -1.34
C GLU A 657 -18.29 5.55 -2.01
N HIS A 658 -18.84 5.65 -3.22
CA HIS A 658 -18.95 6.92 -3.91
C HIS A 658 -20.06 7.80 -3.30
N PRO A 659 -19.78 9.03 -2.85
CA PRO A 659 -20.72 9.84 -2.04
C PRO A 659 -21.97 10.32 -2.80
N LYS A 660 -21.93 10.41 -4.14
CA LYS A 660 -23.09 10.76 -4.97
C LYS A 660 -23.92 9.57 -5.45
N ASP A 661 -23.32 8.59 -6.13
CA ASP A 661 -24.08 7.48 -6.71
C ASP A 661 -24.30 6.31 -5.71
N GLY A 662 -23.59 6.32 -4.58
CA GLY A 662 -23.69 5.35 -3.50
C GLY A 662 -23.25 3.94 -3.89
N GLN A 663 -22.50 3.76 -4.98
CA GLN A 663 -21.97 2.45 -5.38
C GLN A 663 -20.56 2.25 -4.82
N ILE A 664 -20.08 1.00 -4.82
CA ILE A 664 -18.74 0.67 -4.32
C ILE A 664 -17.76 0.65 -5.50
N TYR A 665 -16.70 1.44 -5.40
CA TYR A 665 -15.59 1.44 -6.35
C TYR A 665 -14.44 0.64 -5.76
N ILE A 666 -13.76 -0.13 -6.59
CA ILE A 666 -12.75 -1.10 -6.17
C ILE A 666 -11.50 -0.88 -7.03
N ALA A 667 -10.40 -0.58 -6.38
CA ALA A 667 -9.08 -0.46 -6.97
C ALA A 667 -8.25 -1.72 -6.69
N GLY A 668 -7.37 -2.05 -7.62
CA GLY A 668 -6.30 -2.98 -7.33
C GLY A 668 -5.43 -3.31 -8.52
N PHE A 669 -4.33 -3.97 -8.20
CA PHE A 669 -3.33 -4.40 -9.16
C PHE A 669 -2.68 -5.70 -8.71
N ASN A 670 -2.06 -6.37 -9.68
CA ASN A 670 -1.39 -7.63 -9.51
C ASN A 670 0.10 -7.42 -9.36
N ILE A 671 0.69 -8.22 -8.48
CA ILE A 671 2.13 -8.33 -8.38
C ILE A 671 2.55 -9.79 -8.39
N TRP A 672 1.89 -10.70 -7.66
CA TRP A 672 2.14 -12.16 -7.68
C TRP A 672 1.01 -12.94 -7.01
N GLY A 673 0.80 -14.17 -7.45
CA GLY A 673 0.03 -15.21 -6.74
C GLY A 673 -1.43 -14.91 -6.46
N SER A 674 -2.06 -14.25 -7.42
CA SER A 674 -3.51 -14.17 -7.50
C SER A 674 -4.03 -15.15 -8.56
N ASN A 675 -5.31 -15.51 -8.45
CA ASN A 675 -6.02 -16.25 -9.49
C ASN A 675 -6.33 -15.43 -10.75
N SER A 676 -6.21 -14.09 -10.68
CA SER A 676 -6.42 -13.24 -11.86
C SER A 676 -5.19 -13.15 -12.75
N LYS A 677 -5.43 -13.01 -14.05
CA LYS A 677 -4.42 -12.74 -15.08
C LYS A 677 -4.25 -11.24 -15.39
N GLY A 678 -5.19 -10.39 -14.98
CA GLY A 678 -5.08 -8.95 -15.23
C GLY A 678 -4.07 -8.29 -14.30
N ILE A 679 -3.44 -7.21 -14.77
CA ILE A 679 -2.41 -6.47 -14.04
C ILE A 679 -2.98 -5.36 -13.17
N SER A 680 -3.98 -4.61 -13.63
CA SER A 680 -4.64 -3.60 -12.81
C SER A 680 -6.05 -3.35 -13.30
N ALA A 681 -6.94 -2.98 -12.38
CA ALA A 681 -8.30 -2.59 -12.70
C ALA A 681 -8.84 -1.57 -11.71
N LEU A 682 -9.72 -0.71 -12.23
CA LEU A 682 -10.65 0.08 -11.44
C LEU A 682 -12.06 -0.37 -11.81
N THR A 683 -12.86 -0.81 -10.84
CA THR A 683 -14.19 -1.36 -11.10
C THR A 683 -15.24 -0.72 -10.19
N ARG A 684 -16.51 -0.84 -10.57
CA ARG A 684 -17.66 -0.41 -9.76
C ARG A 684 -18.61 -1.57 -9.54
N LEU A 685 -18.77 -2.01 -8.29
CA LEU A 685 -19.83 -2.92 -7.90
C LEU A 685 -21.14 -2.13 -7.79
N ARG A 686 -22.09 -2.47 -8.66
CA ARG A 686 -23.35 -1.75 -8.80
C ARG A 686 -24.54 -2.62 -8.41
N TYR A 687 -25.41 -2.10 -7.55
CA TYR A 687 -26.71 -2.71 -7.26
C TYR A 687 -27.71 -2.42 -8.39
N THR A 688 -28.36 -3.46 -8.88
CA THR A 688 -29.27 -3.38 -10.05
C THR A 688 -30.75 -3.27 -9.66
N GLY A 689 -31.09 -3.50 -8.38
CA GLY A 689 -32.47 -3.66 -7.93
C GLY A 689 -33.02 -5.09 -8.06
N VAL A 690 -32.25 -6.03 -8.64
CA VAL A 690 -32.60 -7.46 -8.68
C VAL A 690 -32.54 -8.06 -7.26
N MET A 691 -33.37 -9.08 -7.02
CA MET A 691 -33.43 -9.79 -5.73
C MET A 691 -32.06 -10.37 -5.34
N ASP A 692 -31.67 -10.13 -4.09
CA ASP A 692 -30.50 -10.73 -3.47
C ASP A 692 -30.91 -11.96 -2.66
N TYR A 693 -30.28 -13.09 -2.95
CA TYR A 693 -30.53 -14.38 -2.29
C TYR A 693 -29.41 -14.76 -1.31
N GLN A 694 -28.44 -13.88 -1.07
CA GLN A 694 -27.42 -14.08 -0.05
C GLN A 694 -28.00 -14.05 1.37
N VAL A 695 -27.28 -14.66 2.29
CA VAL A 695 -27.61 -14.64 3.72
C VAL A 695 -27.53 -13.20 4.22
N GLN A 696 -28.57 -12.75 4.93
CA GLN A 696 -28.70 -11.38 5.45
C GLN A 696 -28.28 -11.26 6.90
N SER A 697 -28.44 -12.34 7.67
CA SER A 697 -27.94 -12.46 9.04
C SER A 697 -27.88 -13.93 9.43
N PHE A 698 -27.07 -14.24 10.44
CA PHE A 698 -26.97 -15.58 10.98
C PHE A 698 -26.84 -15.54 12.51
N GLU A 699 -27.16 -16.67 13.13
CA GLU A 699 -26.84 -16.96 14.54
C GLU A 699 -26.36 -18.41 14.62
N ALA A 700 -25.29 -18.66 15.37
CA ALA A 700 -24.79 -20.00 15.63
C ALA A 700 -24.63 -20.25 17.13
N GLY A 701 -25.07 -21.42 17.60
CA GLY A 701 -25.01 -21.73 19.01
C GLY A 701 -25.51 -23.13 19.33
N GLN A 702 -25.89 -23.35 20.58
CA GLN A 702 -26.41 -24.62 21.02
C GLN A 702 -27.66 -25.00 20.22
N GLY A 703 -27.62 -26.17 19.60
CA GLY A 703 -28.73 -26.71 18.81
C GLY A 703 -28.60 -26.52 17.30
N GLY A 704 -27.73 -25.62 16.82
CA GLY A 704 -27.45 -25.49 15.40
C GLY A 704 -27.20 -24.07 14.92
N ILE A 705 -27.70 -23.78 13.71
CA ILE A 705 -27.40 -22.56 12.95
C ILE A 705 -28.70 -21.99 12.39
N VAL A 706 -28.91 -20.68 12.53
CA VAL A 706 -30.02 -19.95 11.91
C VAL A 706 -29.48 -19.10 10.77
N LEU A 707 -30.06 -19.24 9.58
CA LEU A 707 -29.79 -18.37 8.43
C LEU A 707 -31.06 -17.61 8.04
N ARG A 708 -30.92 -16.33 7.69
CA ARG A 708 -32.05 -15.46 7.29
C ARG A 708 -31.82 -14.85 5.90
N PHE A 709 -32.88 -14.78 5.10
CA PHE A 709 -32.85 -14.36 3.69
C PHE A 709 -33.89 -13.28 3.39
N ASN A 710 -33.74 -12.60 2.25
CA ASN A 710 -34.72 -11.59 1.80
C ASN A 710 -35.93 -12.19 1.07
N GLU A 711 -35.86 -13.45 0.62
CA GLU A 711 -36.91 -14.14 -0.12
C GLU A 711 -37.38 -15.41 0.61
N VAL A 712 -38.58 -15.87 0.29
CA VAL A 712 -39.20 -17.07 0.85
C VAL A 712 -38.48 -18.33 0.35
N ILE A 713 -38.00 -19.15 1.29
CA ILE A 713 -37.43 -20.47 1.03
C ILE A 713 -38.58 -21.44 0.72
N GLU A 714 -38.54 -22.03 -0.47
CA GLU A 714 -39.48 -23.07 -0.88
C GLU A 714 -38.98 -24.45 -0.45
N ASP A 715 -37.69 -24.72 -0.66
CA ASP A 715 -37.08 -26.01 -0.32
C ASP A 715 -35.60 -25.90 0.07
N VAL A 716 -35.16 -26.80 0.94
CA VAL A 716 -33.76 -26.98 1.37
C VAL A 716 -33.28 -28.30 0.79
N ASN A 717 -32.50 -28.22 -0.29
CA ASN A 717 -32.23 -29.36 -1.17
C ASN A 717 -30.96 -30.13 -0.78
N GLU A 718 -29.87 -29.43 -0.50
CA GLU A 718 -28.56 -30.01 -0.18
C GLU A 718 -27.93 -29.25 0.97
N LEU A 719 -27.32 -29.97 1.91
CA LEU A 719 -26.59 -29.44 3.06
C LEU A 719 -25.35 -30.31 3.29
N ASP A 720 -24.20 -29.67 3.38
CA ASP A 720 -22.91 -30.27 3.70
C ASP A 720 -22.23 -29.35 4.70
N LEU A 721 -22.02 -29.84 5.93
CA LEU A 721 -21.53 -29.05 7.04
C LEU A 721 -20.28 -29.70 7.64
N LYS A 722 -19.20 -28.94 7.72
CA LYS A 722 -17.92 -29.39 8.26
C LYS A 722 -17.41 -28.45 9.33
N ARG A 723 -16.55 -28.95 10.21
CA ARG A 723 -15.76 -28.12 11.14
C ARG A 723 -14.32 -28.61 11.28
N TRP A 724 -13.43 -27.70 11.64
CA TRP A 724 -12.04 -27.96 12.01
C TRP A 724 -11.42 -26.76 12.74
N ASP A 725 -10.24 -26.99 13.32
CA ASP A 725 -9.34 -26.01 13.89
C ASP A 725 -8.06 -25.90 13.06
N TYR A 726 -7.34 -24.79 13.27
CA TYR A 726 -6.02 -24.55 12.72
C TYR A 726 -4.96 -24.56 13.83
N LEU A 727 -3.72 -24.89 13.47
CA LEU A 727 -2.56 -24.70 14.32
C LEU A 727 -1.87 -23.37 13.99
N ARG A 728 -1.65 -22.57 15.03
CA ARG A 728 -0.79 -21.38 14.98
C ARG A 728 0.64 -21.78 15.28
N THR A 729 1.50 -21.73 14.27
CA THR A 729 2.93 -22.10 14.37
C THR A 729 3.79 -21.14 13.54
N GLU A 730 5.11 -21.29 13.61
CA GLU A 730 6.02 -20.53 12.76
C GLU A 730 5.99 -20.98 11.29
N GLU A 731 5.35 -22.11 10.98
CA GLU A 731 5.17 -22.61 9.62
C GLU A 731 4.25 -21.66 8.82
N TYR A 732 4.35 -21.72 7.48
CA TYR A 732 3.53 -20.87 6.63
C TYR A 732 2.08 -21.37 6.57
N GLY A 733 1.15 -20.69 7.26
CA GLY A 733 -0.26 -21.09 7.31
C GLY A 733 -0.49 -22.35 8.16
N SER A 734 -1.56 -23.09 7.88
CA SER A 734 -1.91 -24.29 8.64
C SER A 734 -2.68 -25.33 7.82
N GLY A 735 -2.52 -26.60 8.19
CA GLY A 735 -3.42 -27.67 7.78
C GLY A 735 -4.73 -27.63 8.59
N HIS A 736 -5.60 -28.62 8.38
CA HIS A 736 -6.86 -28.77 9.12
C HIS A 736 -6.75 -29.85 10.20
N TYR A 737 -7.25 -29.54 11.38
CA TYR A 737 -7.22 -30.42 12.54
C TYR A 737 -8.61 -30.55 13.14
N LYS A 738 -8.97 -31.75 13.56
CA LYS A 738 -10.20 -32.00 14.31
C LYS A 738 -10.07 -31.38 15.70
N LEU A 739 -11.18 -31.25 16.43
CA LEU A 739 -11.16 -30.67 17.78
C LEU A 739 -10.32 -31.48 18.79
N ASP A 740 -10.02 -32.75 18.51
CA ASP A 740 -9.12 -33.59 19.31
C ASP A 740 -7.62 -33.38 18.99
N GLY A 741 -7.30 -32.51 18.03
CA GLY A 741 -5.95 -32.19 17.57
C GLY A 741 -5.39 -33.15 16.51
N SER A 742 -6.12 -34.19 16.09
CA SER A 742 -5.70 -35.06 14.99
C SER A 742 -5.92 -34.40 13.63
N PRO A 743 -5.09 -34.68 12.61
CA PRO A 743 -5.32 -34.17 11.26
C PRO A 743 -6.69 -34.57 10.69
N GLY A 744 -7.38 -33.61 10.08
CA GLY A 744 -8.62 -33.85 9.35
C GLY A 744 -9.70 -32.82 9.61
N GLN A 745 -10.83 -33.01 8.92
CA GLN A 745 -12.08 -32.29 9.15
C GLN A 745 -13.12 -33.22 9.78
N GLU A 746 -14.07 -32.65 10.51
CA GLU A 746 -15.22 -33.37 11.03
C GLU A 746 -16.48 -33.04 10.21
N GLU A 747 -17.04 -34.07 9.56
CA GLU A 747 -18.34 -33.99 8.90
C GLU A 747 -19.45 -33.98 9.95
N LEU A 748 -20.33 -32.98 9.88
CA LEU A 748 -21.45 -32.80 10.81
C LEU A 748 -22.77 -33.12 10.10
N VAL A 749 -23.57 -33.96 10.75
CA VAL A 749 -24.89 -34.30 10.23
C VAL A 749 -25.91 -33.25 10.65
N VAL A 750 -26.51 -32.57 9.68
CA VAL A 750 -27.73 -31.78 9.90
C VAL A 750 -28.90 -32.73 10.09
N LEU A 751 -29.41 -32.81 11.32
CA LEU A 751 -30.40 -33.81 11.74
C LEU A 751 -31.80 -33.49 11.25
N ASP A 752 -32.12 -32.21 11.14
CA ASP A 752 -33.42 -31.68 10.72
C ASP A 752 -33.24 -30.20 10.32
N TYR A 753 -34.23 -29.64 9.62
CA TYR A 753 -34.33 -28.20 9.43
C TYR A 753 -35.74 -27.70 9.75
N LYS A 754 -35.84 -26.45 10.22
CA LYS A 754 -37.12 -25.78 10.50
C LYS A 754 -37.16 -24.44 9.80
N LEU A 755 -38.19 -24.23 8.99
CA LEU A 755 -38.47 -22.92 8.42
C LEU A 755 -39.23 -22.06 9.44
N SER A 756 -38.93 -20.76 9.45
CA SER A 756 -39.70 -19.76 10.19
C SER A 756 -41.14 -19.69 9.66
N LYS A 757 -42.03 -19.02 10.40
CA LYS A 757 -43.44 -18.86 9.99
C LYS A 757 -43.60 -18.15 8.64
N ASP A 758 -42.74 -17.19 8.34
CA ASP A 758 -42.69 -16.47 7.05
C ASP A 758 -41.81 -17.18 6.00
N LYS A 759 -41.18 -18.29 6.38
CA LYS A 759 -40.25 -19.09 5.57
C LYS A 759 -39.04 -18.31 5.02
N LYS A 760 -38.71 -17.15 5.59
CA LYS A 760 -37.52 -16.38 5.21
C LYS A 760 -36.28 -16.74 6.03
N SER A 761 -36.44 -17.60 7.02
CA SER A 761 -35.35 -18.08 7.84
C SER A 761 -35.42 -19.59 7.99
N VAL A 762 -34.25 -20.19 8.15
CA VAL A 762 -34.08 -21.63 8.36
C VAL A 762 -33.17 -21.88 9.56
N LEU A 763 -33.64 -22.71 10.48
CA LEU A 763 -32.84 -23.32 11.54
C LEU A 763 -32.37 -24.69 11.05
N LEU A 764 -31.05 -24.88 10.94
CA LEU A 764 -30.40 -26.17 10.71
C LEU A 764 -30.06 -26.79 12.07
N VAL A 765 -30.62 -27.95 12.40
CA VAL A 765 -30.46 -28.58 13.72
C VAL A 765 -29.26 -29.51 13.72
N VAL A 766 -28.30 -29.27 14.63
CA VAL A 766 -27.02 -30.00 14.72
C VAL A 766 -26.79 -30.39 16.18
N ASN A 767 -26.58 -31.68 16.48
CA ASN A 767 -26.48 -32.15 17.88
C ASN A 767 -25.12 -31.91 18.55
N ASN A 768 -24.10 -31.54 17.78
CA ASN A 768 -22.74 -31.38 18.27
C ASN A 768 -22.13 -30.04 17.85
N MET A 769 -22.83 -28.95 18.14
CA MET A 769 -22.24 -27.62 18.02
C MET A 769 -21.20 -27.45 19.13
N GLU A 770 -19.97 -27.16 18.75
CA GLU A 770 -18.85 -26.88 19.65
C GLU A 770 -18.11 -25.61 19.20
N LYS A 771 -17.20 -25.13 20.05
CA LYS A 771 -16.28 -24.08 19.61
C LYS A 771 -15.36 -24.66 18.53
N ALA A 772 -15.18 -23.93 17.44
CA ALA A 772 -14.22 -24.27 16.41
C ALA A 772 -13.81 -22.99 15.68
N MET A 773 -12.56 -22.95 15.22
CA MET A 773 -12.05 -21.85 14.39
C MET A 773 -12.81 -21.77 13.08
N GLN A 774 -13.20 -22.91 12.50
CA GLN A 774 -13.86 -22.94 11.20
C GLN A 774 -15.05 -23.90 11.16
N TYR A 775 -16.16 -23.38 10.67
CA TYR A 775 -17.24 -24.14 10.07
C TYR A 775 -17.39 -23.76 8.61
N GLU A 776 -17.69 -24.75 7.77
CA GLU A 776 -18.04 -24.58 6.37
C GLU A 776 -19.39 -25.22 6.11
N LEU A 777 -20.36 -24.43 5.65
CA LEU A 777 -21.66 -24.89 5.20
C LEU A 777 -21.80 -24.67 3.69
N ASN A 778 -21.82 -25.74 2.93
CA ASN A 778 -22.26 -25.71 1.55
C ASN A 778 -23.76 -26.04 1.51
N TYR A 779 -24.54 -25.21 0.82
CA TYR A 779 -25.99 -25.42 0.72
C TYR A 779 -26.51 -25.27 -0.70
N ARG A 780 -27.61 -25.97 -0.98
CA ARG A 780 -28.52 -25.65 -2.10
C ARG A 780 -29.91 -25.40 -1.57
N MET A 781 -30.44 -24.22 -1.86
CA MET A 781 -31.80 -23.83 -1.50
C MET A 781 -32.55 -23.32 -2.71
N THR A 782 -33.84 -23.63 -2.78
CA THR A 782 -34.74 -23.14 -3.80
C THR A 782 -35.72 -22.16 -3.18
N PHE A 783 -35.86 -20.98 -3.80
CA PHE A 783 -36.74 -19.92 -3.36
C PHE A 783 -38.07 -19.96 -4.11
N ARG A 784 -39.09 -19.27 -3.58
CA ARG A 784 -40.47 -19.29 -4.07
C ARG A 784 -40.63 -18.87 -5.54
N ASP A 785 -39.72 -18.04 -6.05
CA ASP A 785 -39.69 -17.64 -7.47
C ASP A 785 -39.05 -18.68 -8.40
N GLY A 786 -38.63 -19.82 -7.85
CA GLY A 786 -37.99 -20.92 -8.58
C GLY A 786 -36.49 -20.77 -8.75
N LYS A 787 -35.85 -19.70 -8.23
CA LYS A 787 -34.40 -19.59 -8.24
C LYS A 787 -33.80 -20.58 -7.25
N SER A 788 -32.88 -21.43 -7.72
CA SER A 788 -32.04 -22.26 -6.86
C SER A 788 -30.65 -21.64 -6.73
N ILE A 789 -30.19 -21.49 -5.49
CA ILE A 789 -28.85 -20.97 -5.16
C ILE A 789 -28.05 -22.11 -4.57
N LYS A 790 -26.83 -22.28 -5.08
CA LYS A 790 -25.79 -23.12 -4.48
C LYS A 790 -24.66 -22.20 -4.04
N ASP A 791 -24.35 -22.18 -2.75
CA ASP A 791 -23.35 -21.27 -2.20
C ASP A 791 -22.62 -21.88 -0.99
N GLY A 792 -21.50 -21.25 -0.63
CA GLY A 792 -20.72 -21.54 0.57
C GLY A 792 -20.95 -20.47 1.65
N PHE A 793 -20.94 -20.90 2.90
CA PHE A 793 -21.08 -20.05 4.08
C PHE A 793 -20.06 -20.46 5.12
N TYR A 794 -19.15 -19.55 5.47
CA TYR A 794 -17.97 -19.85 6.29
C TYR A 794 -18.04 -19.04 7.58
N PHE A 795 -17.98 -19.68 8.74
CA PHE A 795 -18.20 -19.01 10.01
C PHE A 795 -17.36 -19.59 11.14
N THR A 796 -17.11 -18.78 12.15
CA THR A 796 -16.37 -19.15 13.35
C THR A 796 -17.32 -19.17 14.55
N VAL A 797 -17.13 -20.13 15.47
CA VAL A 797 -17.96 -20.23 16.68
C VAL A 797 -17.05 -20.18 17.89
N HIS A 798 -17.04 -19.03 18.58
CA HIS A 798 -16.33 -18.86 19.85
C HIS A 798 -17.22 -19.16 21.05
N ASN A 799 -18.55 -19.04 20.87
CA ASN A 799 -19.54 -19.22 21.90
C ASN A 799 -20.70 -20.11 21.43
N VAL A 800 -20.97 -21.17 22.19
CA VAL A 800 -22.06 -22.12 21.94
C VAL A 800 -23.20 -21.86 22.92
N GLY A 801 -23.59 -20.58 23.04
CA GLY A 801 -24.72 -20.17 23.88
C GLY A 801 -26.06 -20.66 23.32
N SER A 802 -27.11 -20.65 24.14
CA SER A 802 -28.44 -21.04 23.68
C SER A 802 -29.00 -20.05 22.65
N LEU A 803 -29.46 -20.56 21.51
CA LEU A 803 -30.11 -19.75 20.47
C LEU A 803 -31.48 -19.23 20.93
N VAL A 804 -31.81 -17.99 20.58
CA VAL A 804 -33.09 -17.36 20.95
C VAL A 804 -34.15 -17.63 19.87
N LEU A 805 -34.65 -18.87 19.82
CA LEU A 805 -35.48 -19.36 18.71
C LEU A 805 -36.98 -19.09 18.84
N ASN A 806 -37.49 -18.98 20.07
CA ASN A 806 -38.94 -18.97 20.36
C ASN A 806 -39.71 -17.88 19.63
N LYS A 807 -39.08 -16.74 19.35
CA LYS A 807 -39.72 -15.61 18.65
C LYS A 807 -40.01 -15.93 17.18
N GLU A 808 -39.15 -16.70 16.53
CA GLU A 808 -39.13 -16.90 15.08
C GLU A 808 -39.62 -18.28 14.67
N PHE A 809 -39.18 -19.33 15.38
CA PHE A 809 -39.48 -20.74 15.08
C PHE A 809 -40.45 -21.39 16.07
N GLY A 810 -40.75 -20.71 17.19
CA GLY A 810 -41.49 -21.31 18.31
C GLY A 810 -40.62 -22.27 19.14
N ALA A 811 -41.27 -23.06 20.00
CA ALA A 811 -40.56 -24.02 20.85
C ALA A 811 -40.01 -25.18 20.02
N ILE A 812 -38.70 -25.39 20.07
CA ILE A 812 -38.00 -26.51 19.42
C ILE A 812 -37.61 -27.54 20.47
N ASP A 813 -38.09 -28.77 20.31
CA ASP A 813 -37.69 -29.90 21.14
C ASP A 813 -36.45 -30.58 20.52
N PHE A 814 -35.28 -30.04 20.85
CA PHE A 814 -33.99 -30.59 20.40
C PHE A 814 -33.81 -32.03 20.84
N GLN A 815 -34.27 -32.40 22.03
CA GLN A 815 -34.09 -33.75 22.57
C GLN A 815 -34.87 -34.78 21.75
N ALA A 816 -36.10 -34.46 21.36
CA ALA A 816 -36.88 -35.31 20.47
C ALA A 816 -36.23 -35.48 19.09
N ILE A 817 -35.67 -34.40 18.52
CA ILE A 817 -34.95 -34.46 17.24
C ILE A 817 -33.71 -35.35 17.38
N TYR A 818 -32.90 -35.17 18.43
CA TYR A 818 -31.69 -35.97 18.64
C TYR A 818 -31.99 -37.47 18.84
N GLN A 819 -33.08 -37.80 19.54
CA GLN A 819 -33.50 -39.19 19.74
C GLN A 819 -34.02 -39.84 18.45
N ASN A 820 -34.72 -39.10 17.60
CA ASN A 820 -35.27 -39.61 16.33
C ASN A 820 -34.21 -39.76 15.23
N SER A 821 -33.07 -39.07 15.34
CA SER A 821 -32.04 -39.03 14.31
C SER A 821 -30.88 -40.02 14.52
N ALA A 822 -30.98 -40.93 15.49
CA ALA A 822 -29.96 -41.94 15.83
C ALA A 822 -29.68 -43.01 14.74
N ALA A 823 -30.20 -42.85 13.52
CA ALA A 823 -30.11 -43.82 12.43
C ALA A 823 -29.56 -43.25 11.10
N LYS A 824 -29.03 -42.03 11.06
CA LYS A 824 -28.39 -41.47 9.85
C LYS A 824 -26.94 -41.09 10.12
N ALA A 825 -26.06 -42.07 10.00
CA ALA A 825 -24.64 -41.88 9.76
C ALA A 825 -24.25 -42.87 8.66
N GLU A 826 -24.30 -42.44 7.41
CA GLU A 826 -23.72 -43.20 6.30
C GLU A 826 -22.27 -42.76 6.12
N GLY A 827 -21.38 -43.75 6.04
CA GLY A 827 -19.95 -43.53 5.93
C GLY A 827 -19.56 -42.83 4.63
N ALA A 828 -18.49 -42.05 4.71
CA ALA A 828 -17.83 -41.47 3.54
C ALA A 828 -17.54 -42.57 2.52
N LYS A 829 -18.06 -42.41 1.30
CA LYS A 829 -17.62 -43.22 0.16
C LYS A 829 -16.15 -42.90 -0.09
N GLU A 830 -15.31 -43.94 -0.17
CA GLU A 830 -13.96 -43.82 -0.70
C GLU A 830 -14.03 -43.12 -2.07
N SER A 831 -13.28 -42.03 -2.19
CA SER A 831 -13.16 -41.24 -3.42
C SER A 831 -12.41 -42.06 -4.48
N GLU A 832 -12.94 -42.08 -5.70
CA GLU A 832 -12.28 -42.74 -6.84
C GLU A 832 -11.00 -41.98 -7.24
N ILE A 833 -9.90 -42.72 -7.46
CA ILE A 833 -8.62 -42.15 -7.89
C ILE A 833 -8.63 -41.93 -9.41
N SER A 834 -8.55 -40.68 -9.86
CA SER A 834 -8.46 -40.36 -11.30
C SER A 834 -7.69 -39.06 -11.55
N ALA A 835 -7.18 -38.89 -12.78
CA ALA A 835 -6.47 -37.66 -13.18
C ALA A 835 -7.44 -36.46 -13.22
N GLU A 836 -8.68 -36.69 -13.65
CA GLU A 836 -9.72 -35.66 -13.72
C GLU A 836 -10.07 -35.14 -12.32
N ARG A 837 -10.11 -36.03 -11.31
CA ARG A 837 -10.27 -35.64 -9.91
C ARG A 837 -9.07 -34.82 -9.44
N GLY A 838 -7.86 -35.26 -9.76
CA GLY A 838 -6.62 -34.54 -9.42
C GLY A 838 -6.59 -33.12 -9.97
N GLU A 839 -6.96 -32.93 -11.24
CA GLU A 839 -7.04 -31.62 -11.88
C GLU A 839 -8.08 -30.72 -11.18
N ALA A 840 -9.26 -31.27 -10.86
CA ALA A 840 -10.32 -30.53 -10.19
C ALA A 840 -9.88 -30.05 -8.80
N LEU A 841 -9.25 -30.93 -8.00
CA LEU A 841 -8.71 -30.58 -6.68
C LEU A 841 -7.60 -29.51 -6.78
N PHE A 842 -6.69 -29.67 -7.74
CA PHE A 842 -5.59 -28.71 -7.96
C PHE A 842 -6.11 -27.29 -8.23
N LYS A 843 -7.19 -27.15 -9.00
CA LYS A 843 -7.85 -25.86 -9.26
C LYS A 843 -8.67 -25.37 -8.06
N GLN A 844 -9.42 -26.27 -7.42
CA GLN A 844 -10.30 -25.93 -6.29
C GLN A 844 -9.52 -25.42 -5.09
N LEU A 845 -8.35 -26.01 -4.82
CA LEU A 845 -7.46 -25.59 -3.74
C LEU A 845 -6.62 -24.36 -4.10
N GLY A 846 -6.74 -23.85 -5.32
CA GLY A 846 -6.01 -22.68 -5.77
C GLY A 846 -4.53 -22.92 -6.06
N CYS A 847 -4.08 -24.17 -6.17
CA CYS A 847 -2.68 -24.50 -6.46
C CYS A 847 -2.18 -23.85 -7.75
N ASN A 848 -3.08 -23.69 -8.73
CA ASN A 848 -2.82 -23.03 -10.02
C ASN A 848 -2.58 -21.51 -9.93
N GLY A 849 -2.90 -20.87 -8.79
CA GLY A 849 -2.52 -19.47 -8.54
C GLY A 849 -1.07 -19.32 -8.07
N CYS A 850 -0.45 -20.40 -7.57
CA CYS A 850 0.93 -20.39 -7.10
C CYS A 850 1.87 -21.19 -8.02
N HIS A 851 1.37 -22.20 -8.73
CA HIS A 851 2.15 -23.11 -9.57
C HIS A 851 1.62 -23.14 -11.00
N ALA A 852 2.52 -22.97 -11.96
CA ALA A 852 2.19 -23.18 -13.37
C ALA A 852 2.28 -24.65 -13.79
N ILE A 853 1.52 -24.99 -14.82
CA ILE A 853 1.44 -26.34 -15.40
C ILE A 853 1.90 -26.39 -16.86
N ASP A 854 2.31 -25.26 -17.42
CA ASP A 854 2.67 -25.07 -18.84
C ASP A 854 4.12 -24.59 -19.02
N GLY A 855 4.93 -24.63 -17.96
CA GLY A 855 6.32 -24.22 -17.97
C GLY A 855 6.54 -22.75 -17.62
N GLY A 856 5.51 -21.90 -17.63
CA GLY A 856 5.63 -20.50 -17.24
C GLY A 856 5.97 -20.34 -15.75
N THR A 857 6.81 -19.39 -15.37
CA THR A 857 7.10 -19.13 -13.94
C THR A 857 6.93 -17.67 -13.54
N ALA A 858 6.64 -16.78 -14.50
CA ALA A 858 6.39 -15.38 -14.23
C ALA A 858 5.12 -15.22 -13.37
N GLY A 859 5.20 -14.43 -12.29
CA GLY A 859 4.06 -14.19 -11.38
C GLY A 859 3.74 -15.30 -10.39
N MET A 860 4.48 -16.40 -10.42
CA MET A 860 4.22 -17.58 -9.60
C MET A 860 5.04 -17.56 -8.30
N TYR A 861 4.42 -17.91 -7.17
CA TYR A 861 5.11 -18.10 -5.90
C TYR A 861 5.84 -19.44 -5.81
N GLY A 862 5.34 -20.46 -6.51
CA GLY A 862 5.84 -21.82 -6.48
C GLY A 862 6.47 -22.23 -7.82
N PRO A 863 7.26 -23.33 -7.81
CA PRO A 863 7.86 -23.86 -9.03
C PRO A 863 6.85 -24.32 -10.06
N SER A 864 7.22 -24.21 -11.33
CA SER A 864 6.52 -24.89 -12.41
C SER A 864 6.48 -26.40 -12.17
N LEU A 865 5.31 -26.98 -12.42
CA LEU A 865 5.02 -28.40 -12.32
C LEU A 865 4.98 -29.07 -13.71
N ASP A 866 5.18 -28.31 -14.79
CA ASP A 866 5.33 -28.87 -16.14
C ASP A 866 6.54 -29.81 -16.18
N LYS A 867 6.32 -31.03 -16.68
CA LYS A 867 7.33 -32.09 -16.78
C LYS A 867 8.08 -32.39 -15.48
N MET A 868 7.50 -32.05 -14.33
CA MET A 868 8.17 -32.18 -13.05
C MET A 868 8.31 -33.64 -12.63
N TYR A 869 7.31 -34.49 -12.87
CA TYR A 869 7.33 -35.85 -12.35
C TYR A 869 8.51 -36.66 -12.93
N GLY A 870 9.31 -37.29 -12.08
CA GLY A 870 10.53 -38.02 -12.47
C GLY A 870 11.74 -37.13 -12.80
N SER A 871 11.63 -35.80 -12.70
CA SER A 871 12.77 -34.88 -12.83
C SER A 871 13.60 -34.79 -11.54
N GLU A 872 14.87 -34.43 -11.66
CA GLU A 872 15.72 -34.11 -10.50
C GLU A 872 15.42 -32.67 -10.02
N ARG A 873 15.22 -32.50 -8.71
CA ARG A 873 15.02 -31.21 -8.05
C ARG A 873 16.23 -30.89 -7.18
N GLU A 874 16.70 -29.66 -7.25
CA GLU A 874 17.71 -29.12 -6.34
C GLU A 874 17.01 -28.24 -5.29
N PHE A 875 17.43 -28.37 -4.03
CA PHE A 875 16.85 -27.66 -2.90
C PHE A 875 17.75 -26.54 -2.40
N THR A 876 17.21 -25.66 -1.57
CA THR A 876 17.94 -24.49 -1.02
C THR A 876 19.13 -24.85 -0.14
N ASP A 877 19.15 -26.07 0.42
CA ASP A 877 20.28 -26.61 1.20
C ASP A 877 21.37 -27.29 0.33
N GLY A 878 21.19 -27.30 -0.99
CA GLY A 878 22.09 -27.93 -1.97
C GLY A 878 21.88 -29.43 -2.16
N THR A 879 20.96 -30.06 -1.42
CA THR A 879 20.58 -31.46 -1.64
C THR A 879 19.70 -31.63 -2.88
N LYS A 880 19.54 -32.87 -3.34
CA LYS A 880 18.76 -33.20 -4.54
C LYS A 880 17.90 -34.45 -4.33
N ALA A 881 16.75 -34.49 -4.99
CA ALA A 881 15.88 -35.67 -5.05
C ALA A 881 15.14 -35.77 -6.38
N ILE A 882 14.64 -36.97 -6.70
CA ILE A 882 13.73 -37.18 -7.84
C ILE A 882 12.31 -36.82 -7.40
N ALA A 883 11.57 -36.11 -8.26
CA ALA A 883 10.17 -35.76 -8.02
C ALA A 883 9.24 -36.95 -8.33
N ASP A 884 9.20 -37.94 -7.44
CA ASP A 884 8.32 -39.12 -7.50
C ASP A 884 7.07 -38.98 -6.59
N ASP A 885 6.29 -40.05 -6.44
CA ASP A 885 5.06 -40.06 -5.63
C ASP A 885 5.33 -39.67 -4.15
N GLU A 886 6.47 -40.09 -3.59
CA GLU A 886 6.85 -39.78 -2.21
C GLU A 886 7.24 -38.30 -2.08
N TYR A 887 8.00 -37.77 -3.04
CA TYR A 887 8.30 -36.33 -3.09
C TYR A 887 7.04 -35.47 -3.20
N ILE A 888 6.07 -35.84 -4.03
CA ILE A 888 4.81 -35.09 -4.19
C ILE A 888 4.02 -35.12 -2.88
N LYS A 889 3.88 -36.30 -2.27
CA LYS A 889 3.18 -36.44 -0.98
C LYS A 889 3.84 -35.60 0.11
N GLU A 890 5.17 -35.67 0.25
CA GLU A 890 5.92 -34.89 1.23
C GLU A 890 5.81 -33.39 0.95
N SER A 891 5.90 -32.95 -0.32
CA SER A 891 5.79 -31.53 -0.67
C SER A 891 4.41 -30.94 -0.41
N VAL A 892 3.35 -31.76 -0.48
CA VAL A 892 1.96 -31.33 -0.21
C VAL A 892 1.66 -31.30 1.30
N LEU A 893 2.19 -32.26 2.07
CA LEU A 893 1.91 -32.38 3.50
C LEU A 893 2.91 -31.61 4.37
N GLU A 894 4.18 -31.56 3.97
CA GLU A 894 5.30 -30.99 4.72
C GLU A 894 6.17 -30.08 3.81
N PRO A 895 5.58 -29.04 3.20
CA PRO A 895 6.20 -28.25 2.12
C PRO A 895 7.53 -27.59 2.50
N LEU A 896 7.76 -27.26 3.77
CA LEU A 896 8.97 -26.57 4.21
C LEU A 896 10.19 -27.50 4.36
N LYS A 897 10.01 -28.83 4.26
CA LYS A 897 11.13 -29.79 4.33
C LYS A 897 12.07 -29.70 3.14
N LYS A 898 11.54 -29.45 1.93
CA LYS A 898 12.28 -29.50 0.67
C LYS A 898 11.93 -28.32 -0.23
N ILE A 899 12.45 -27.15 0.13
CA ILE A 899 12.25 -25.91 -0.62
C ILE A 899 13.10 -25.97 -1.90
N VAL A 900 12.45 -25.90 -3.06
CA VAL A 900 13.13 -25.88 -4.36
C VAL A 900 14.00 -24.63 -4.47
N LYS A 901 15.25 -24.81 -4.94
CA LYS A 901 16.19 -23.71 -5.16
C LYS A 901 15.57 -22.60 -6.02
N GLY A 902 15.66 -21.36 -5.54
CA GLY A 902 15.09 -20.18 -6.18
C GLY A 902 13.67 -19.81 -5.73
N TYR A 903 13.04 -20.61 -4.85
CA TYR A 903 11.71 -20.34 -4.29
C TYR A 903 11.75 -20.11 -2.78
N ASN A 904 10.72 -19.44 -2.26
CA ASN A 904 10.58 -19.11 -0.84
C ASN A 904 9.73 -20.16 -0.09
N PRO A 905 9.86 -20.28 1.24
CA PRO A 905 8.99 -21.10 2.08
C PRO A 905 7.60 -20.48 2.28
N GLU A 906 6.85 -20.31 1.19
CA GLU A 906 5.52 -19.64 1.16
C GLU A 906 4.36 -20.62 0.81
N MET A 907 4.61 -21.94 0.80
CA MET A 907 3.58 -22.96 0.51
C MET A 907 2.93 -23.49 1.81
N PRO A 908 1.59 -23.45 1.93
CA PRO A 908 0.89 -23.99 3.09
C PRO A 908 0.80 -25.52 3.08
N SER A 909 0.64 -26.11 4.26
CA SER A 909 0.41 -27.55 4.42
C SER A 909 -1.04 -27.94 4.09
N TYR A 910 -1.22 -29.05 3.38
CA TYR A 910 -2.53 -29.64 3.12
C TYR A 910 -2.86 -30.84 4.03
N VAL A 911 -2.14 -30.97 5.16
CA VAL A 911 -2.44 -31.97 6.19
C VAL A 911 -3.88 -31.82 6.66
N GLY A 912 -4.61 -32.94 6.68
CA GLY A 912 -6.02 -32.97 7.09
C GLY A 912 -7.00 -32.34 6.10
N ILE A 913 -6.50 -31.75 5.00
CA ILE A 913 -7.30 -31.24 3.88
C ILE A 913 -7.45 -32.31 2.80
N LEU A 914 -6.34 -32.97 2.45
CA LEU A 914 -6.28 -34.01 1.43
C LEU A 914 -6.10 -35.39 2.07
N ASP A 915 -6.88 -36.37 1.62
CA ASP A 915 -6.68 -37.78 1.95
C ASP A 915 -5.69 -38.47 0.97
N ASP A 916 -5.36 -39.74 1.22
CA ASP A 916 -4.42 -40.49 0.39
C ASP A 916 -4.93 -40.68 -1.06
N ASN A 917 -6.24 -40.79 -1.28
CA ASN A 917 -6.83 -40.94 -2.62
C ASN A 917 -6.80 -39.62 -3.39
N ASP A 918 -6.97 -38.50 -2.70
CA ASP A 918 -6.85 -37.16 -3.25
C ASP A 918 -5.42 -36.86 -3.69
N ILE A 919 -4.44 -37.16 -2.83
CA ILE A 919 -3.01 -37.02 -3.17
C ILE A 919 -2.64 -37.94 -4.35
N ALA A 920 -3.13 -39.18 -4.36
CA ALA A 920 -2.93 -40.10 -5.48
C ALA A 920 -3.54 -39.55 -6.78
N SER A 921 -4.71 -38.93 -6.70
CA SER A 921 -5.38 -38.30 -7.85
C SER A 921 -4.61 -37.10 -8.39
N ILE A 922 -4.16 -36.19 -7.52
CA ILE A 922 -3.30 -35.05 -7.89
C ILE A 922 -1.99 -35.56 -8.50
N THR A 923 -1.39 -36.58 -7.91
CA THR A 923 -0.16 -37.21 -8.45
C THR A 923 -0.39 -37.77 -9.85
N LEU A 924 -1.53 -38.43 -10.08
CA LEU A 924 -1.89 -38.95 -11.40
C LEU A 924 -2.11 -37.84 -12.43
N TYR A 925 -2.72 -36.72 -12.04
CA TYR A 925 -2.83 -35.53 -12.87
C TYR A 925 -1.45 -34.96 -13.24
N LEU A 926 -0.56 -34.77 -12.27
CA LEU A 926 0.80 -34.25 -12.50
C LEU A 926 1.64 -35.18 -13.38
N LYS A 927 1.48 -36.51 -13.25
CA LYS A 927 2.08 -37.49 -14.18
C LYS A 927 1.60 -37.29 -15.62
N GLY A 928 0.35 -36.88 -15.80
CA GLY A 928 -0.24 -36.58 -17.11
C GLY A 928 0.36 -35.36 -17.80
N LEU A 929 0.90 -34.39 -17.05
CA LEU A 929 1.56 -33.19 -17.60
C LEU A 929 2.91 -33.50 -18.27
N ASN A 930 3.47 -34.69 -18.07
CA ASN A 930 4.72 -35.12 -18.70
C ASN A 930 4.59 -35.57 -20.16
N GLN A 931 3.36 -35.64 -20.71
CA GLN A 931 3.06 -36.28 -22.01
C GLN A 931 3.04 -35.30 -23.18
#